data_AF-A0A401Q074-F1
#
_entry.id   AF-A0A401Q074-F1
#
_cell.length_a   1.000
_cell.length_b   1.000
_cell.length_c   1.000
_cell.angle_alpha   90.00
_cell.angle_beta   90.00
_cell.angle_gamma   90.00
#
_symmetry.space_group_name_H-M   'P 1'
#
loop_
_entity.id
_entity.type
_entity.pdbx_description
1 polymer ?
#
loop_
_entity_poly.entity_id
_entity_poly.type
_entity_poly.pdbx_seq_one_letter_code
_entity_poly.pdbx_strand_id
1 'polypeptide(L)'
;MLMLKCETIGKKSTKSPTALIALTVDCFPTFPVNVPADSLDGPLYIPYKTLLSTVSSMDFSEGEVQRLIEILMDKAGIVQDTWHTATQKGDPVTALKRQLDEKEKQLVGEQEDSSAVKSKLREVNKELTAEKAKASASETKLKEQLTTREEELNAMQSRMQASYQDHMAETQQLQTKIRGLQEQLENGPTAQIARLQQENSILRDALNQATSQTESKQNAELAKLRQECTKLTKELSEKSESLQQEEQQRKVLDGKVSKYEQQLTELQSSQQETERTLQKRLDDVSEELRKSQSSYSSLFTDTEKIRGEQHTTLNSFTDLQAKLVSTEDDLNRKAEELEKLRVQLMEAGSEKERLEERIKSIEALLEAGQNKELEKEHPLQATQQVELEQLGNRLKDKVVQITTLEQEVLQLKETVEQQKNKNNDLREKNWKAMEALASAEKMCGEKFSAAKQIKEEAEHQLRLVHTQTKEMLQGLFPEVSVSSQQLDSDWLQEFKQNALEFLNQQSKDPSDLALKLKEAEEAQSTLQVDCEQYRTVLAETEGMLRDLQKSVEEEEHVWKGKLAESDAQVLKAQTQVKTLEDTLEQMKLESQDMEQMKELVVGLEAQLQHQLESAHTQCQKYSVEVKEVRQHLCEMETHMRDGELIESLTDQVEQEPAKLKTQLEETVINELTQRQKLAEEFEKAQTSAFSLQEELDKLRAAGDSITFDGDDIVQLKVVLMHRVVSTLHVYSSMYFTIPAKKELPVPPIVYAEYIT
;
A
#
# COMPACT_ATOMS: atom_id res chain seq x y z
N MET A 1 25.51 -5.49 67.37
CA MET A 1 26.97 -5.73 67.45
C MET A 1 27.59 -4.47 68.01
N LEU A 2 28.43 -4.57 69.06
CA LEU A 2 28.95 -3.43 69.86
C LEU A 2 27.85 -2.59 70.58
N MET A 3 28.18 -1.72 71.53
CA MET A 3 28.85 -1.89 72.85
C MET A 3 28.98 -0.50 73.53
N LEU A 4 29.14 -0.48 74.86
CA LEU A 4 29.52 0.69 75.71
C LEU A 4 28.46 1.83 75.87
N LYS A 5 28.44 2.63 76.96
CA LYS A 5 28.69 2.37 78.42
C LYS A 5 28.36 3.64 79.24
N CYS A 6 28.03 3.46 80.53
CA CYS A 6 28.01 4.50 81.57
C CYS A 6 26.96 5.63 81.38
N GLU A 7 26.62 6.46 82.38
CA GLU A 7 27.28 6.70 83.69
C GLU A 7 26.27 6.87 84.85
N THR A 8 26.77 6.95 86.10
CA THR A 8 25.96 6.84 87.33
C THR A 8 26.37 7.85 88.41
N ILE A 9 25.43 8.68 88.89
CA ILE A 9 25.44 9.47 90.16
C ILE A 9 24.01 10.06 90.35
N GLY A 10 23.37 10.14 91.52
CA GLY A 10 23.65 9.55 92.85
C GLY A 10 23.11 10.41 94.02
N LYS A 11 22.67 9.77 95.13
CA LYS A 11 22.19 10.37 96.43
C LYS A 11 20.80 11.05 96.32
N LYS A 12 19.86 11.03 97.28
CA LYS A 12 19.60 10.44 98.63
C LYS A 12 18.06 10.15 98.66
N SER A 13 17.41 9.47 99.61
CA SER A 13 17.71 9.10 101.01
C SER A 13 16.92 7.85 101.40
N THR A 14 17.44 7.03 102.32
CA THR A 14 16.68 5.97 103.00
C THR A 14 16.95 6.02 104.50
N LYS A 15 15.91 5.82 105.33
CA LYS A 15 16.05 5.32 106.71
C LYS A 15 14.73 4.85 107.30
N SER A 16 14.83 3.80 108.10
CA SER A 16 13.81 3.24 108.99
C SER A 16 14.48 3.12 110.39
N PRO A 17 13.94 2.40 111.40
CA PRO A 17 12.97 2.95 112.35
C PRO A 17 13.47 2.92 113.82
N THR A 18 12.54 3.17 114.75
CA THR A 18 12.54 2.70 116.16
C THR A 18 13.41 3.43 117.20
N ALA A 19 12.74 4.21 118.04
CA ALA A 19 12.93 4.25 119.51
C ALA A 19 11.53 4.48 120.14
N LEU A 20 10.98 3.65 121.03
CA LEU A 20 11.38 3.36 122.43
C LEU A 20 11.45 4.61 123.33
N ILE A 21 10.35 4.83 124.07
CA ILE A 21 10.31 5.18 125.49
C ILE A 21 9.01 4.59 126.04
N ALA A 22 9.06 3.99 127.23
CA ALA A 22 7.91 3.48 127.95
C ALA A 22 7.76 4.25 129.27
N LEU A 23 6.52 4.49 129.70
CA LEU A 23 6.19 4.82 131.08
C LEU A 23 4.97 4.00 131.50
N THR A 24 5.12 3.25 132.58
CA THR A 24 4.13 2.29 133.08
C THR A 24 3.34 2.90 134.25
N VAL A 25 2.15 2.37 134.47
CA VAL A 25 1.29 2.61 135.65
C VAL A 25 2.00 2.20 136.94
N ASP A 26 1.83 2.95 138.04
CA ASP A 26 1.50 2.33 139.35
C ASP A 26 0.91 3.28 140.42
N CYS A 27 0.51 2.69 141.55
CA CYS A 27 -0.55 3.16 142.47
C CYS A 27 -0.22 4.23 143.55
N PHE A 28 -1.31 4.80 144.11
CA PHE A 28 -1.41 5.46 145.43
C PHE A 28 -0.90 4.56 146.59
N PRO A 29 -0.40 5.12 147.73
CA PRO A 29 -1.30 5.33 148.89
C PRO A 29 -1.00 6.51 149.87
N THR A 30 -2.08 7.03 150.47
CA THR A 30 -2.26 7.59 151.85
C THR A 30 -1.30 8.61 152.52
N PHE A 31 -1.93 9.66 153.09
CA PHE A 31 -1.73 10.34 154.40
C PHE A 31 -0.64 9.83 155.39
N PRO A 32 0.00 10.70 156.24
CA PRO A 32 -0.71 11.67 157.08
C PRO A 32 -0.04 13.04 157.38
N VAL A 33 -0.69 13.80 158.28
CA VAL A 33 -0.34 15.13 158.81
C VAL A 33 0.95 15.12 159.65
N ASN A 34 1.73 16.21 159.62
CA ASN A 34 2.62 16.60 160.73
C ASN A 34 2.81 18.14 160.81
N VAL A 35 2.97 18.68 162.03
CA VAL A 35 3.26 20.10 162.32
C VAL A 35 4.16 20.19 163.57
N PRO A 36 5.37 20.75 163.44
CA PRO A 36 5.91 21.76 164.36
C PRO A 36 6.30 23.03 163.58
N ALA A 37 6.13 24.26 164.10
CA ALA A 37 6.90 24.91 165.18
C ALA A 37 8.41 25.05 164.81
N ASP A 38 9.04 26.22 164.92
CA ASP A 38 9.13 27.00 166.16
C ASP A 38 9.55 28.49 165.95
N SER A 39 9.58 29.28 167.04
CA SER A 39 10.25 30.60 167.22
C SER A 39 9.71 31.84 166.45
N LEU A 40 9.77 33.07 166.98
CA LEU A 40 10.02 33.56 168.34
C LEU A 40 9.49 35.01 168.49
N ASP A 41 8.67 35.28 169.52
CA ASP A 41 8.92 36.23 170.62
C ASP A 41 7.62 36.75 171.28
N GLY A 42 7.56 36.70 172.63
CA GLY A 42 6.50 37.27 173.47
C GLY A 42 5.12 36.55 173.51
N PRO A 43 4.52 36.28 174.70
CA PRO A 43 5.07 36.17 176.06
C PRO A 43 5.21 34.70 176.53
N LEU A 44 6.04 34.47 177.55
CA LEU A 44 6.34 33.12 178.08
C LEU A 44 5.11 32.44 178.72
N TYR A 45 4.67 31.32 178.13
CA TYR A 45 3.58 30.49 178.64
C TYR A 45 4.13 29.25 179.37
N ILE A 46 3.93 29.16 180.69
CA ILE A 46 4.26 27.95 181.46
C ILE A 46 3.29 26.84 181.05
N PRO A 47 3.76 25.66 180.58
CA PRO A 47 2.87 24.59 180.14
C PRO A 47 1.92 24.14 181.25
N TYR A 48 0.63 24.11 180.93
CA TYR A 48 -0.46 23.83 181.89
C TYR A 48 -0.23 22.56 182.72
N LYS A 49 0.29 21.48 182.12
CA LYS A 49 0.59 20.23 182.84
C LYS A 49 1.65 20.39 183.93
N THR A 50 2.67 21.24 183.71
CA THR A 50 3.71 21.51 184.71
C THR A 50 3.13 22.32 185.87
N LEU A 51 2.37 23.38 185.58
CA LEU A 51 1.68 24.18 186.60
C LEU A 51 0.72 23.32 187.43
N LEU A 52 -0.09 22.49 186.77
CA LEU A 52 -1.06 21.62 187.42
C LEU A 52 -0.37 20.55 188.27
N SER A 53 0.76 20.00 187.82
CA SER A 53 1.54 19.05 188.62
C SER A 53 2.13 19.67 189.88
N THR A 54 2.61 20.92 189.82
CA THR A 54 3.15 21.62 191.00
C THR A 54 2.05 22.00 191.99
N VAL A 55 0.91 22.51 191.52
CA VAL A 55 -0.23 22.85 192.38
C VAL A 55 -0.86 21.59 192.99
N SER A 56 -0.97 20.50 192.22
CA SER A 56 -1.53 19.23 192.70
C SER A 56 -0.60 18.42 193.61
N SER A 57 0.61 18.90 193.89
CA SER A 57 1.57 18.28 194.83
C SER A 57 1.95 19.21 195.99
N MET A 58 1.11 20.21 196.30
CA MET A 58 1.27 21.11 197.44
C MET A 58 0.09 20.99 198.40
N ASP A 59 0.39 20.67 199.66
CA ASP A 59 -0.60 20.55 200.73
C ASP A 59 -0.98 21.94 201.27
N PHE A 60 -1.90 22.62 200.57
CA PHE A 60 -2.42 23.92 200.99
C PHE A 60 -3.32 23.81 202.24
N SER A 61 -3.16 24.70 203.22
CA SER A 61 -4.13 24.81 204.32
C SER A 61 -5.46 25.40 203.85
N GLU A 62 -6.57 25.16 204.57
CA GLU A 62 -7.92 25.59 204.15
C GLU A 62 -8.02 27.09 203.84
N GLY A 63 -7.34 27.94 204.62
CA GLY A 63 -7.27 29.39 204.37
C GLY A 63 -6.41 29.78 203.15
N GLU A 64 -5.44 28.96 202.77
CA GLU A 64 -4.62 29.15 201.57
C GLU A 64 -5.32 28.58 200.33
N VAL A 65 -6.06 27.48 200.44
CA VAL A 65 -6.99 26.99 199.40
C VAL A 65 -8.01 28.08 199.09
N GLN A 66 -8.64 28.66 200.11
CA GLN A 66 -9.61 29.73 199.93
C GLN A 66 -8.99 30.96 199.24
N ARG A 67 -7.77 31.35 199.62
CA ARG A 67 -7.05 32.48 198.99
C ARG A 67 -6.58 32.17 197.57
N LEU A 68 -6.22 30.93 197.28
CA LEU A 68 -5.88 30.47 195.94
C LEU A 68 -7.14 30.44 195.04
N ILE A 69 -8.30 30.07 195.59
CA ILE A 69 -9.60 30.18 194.91
C ILE A 69 -9.94 31.66 194.64
N GLU A 70 -9.81 32.56 195.62
CA GLU A 70 -9.99 34.01 195.41
C GLU A 70 -9.12 34.53 194.25
N ILE A 71 -7.80 34.26 194.30
CA ILE A 71 -6.84 34.67 193.26
C ILE A 71 -7.15 34.02 191.89
N LEU A 72 -7.64 32.78 191.87
CA LEU A 72 -8.04 32.11 190.62
C LEU A 72 -9.37 32.64 190.06
N MET A 73 -10.32 33.06 190.89
CA MET A 73 -11.56 33.70 190.42
C MET A 73 -11.27 35.08 189.84
N ASP A 74 -10.52 35.92 190.57
CA ASP A 74 -10.06 37.24 190.09
C ASP A 74 -9.32 37.13 188.75
N LYS A 75 -8.44 36.12 188.62
CA LYS A 75 -7.56 35.98 187.46
C LYS A 75 -8.14 35.15 186.30
N ALA A 76 -9.19 34.36 186.54
CA ALA A 76 -9.94 33.68 185.47
C ALA A 76 -10.93 34.61 184.75
N GLY A 77 -11.12 35.85 185.23
CA GLY A 77 -12.10 36.78 184.67
C GLY A 77 -13.56 36.34 184.93
N ILE A 78 -13.77 35.37 185.84
CA ILE A 78 -15.09 34.95 186.29
C ILE A 78 -15.56 35.97 187.33
N VAL A 79 -15.93 37.16 186.83
CA VAL A 79 -16.53 38.22 187.64
C VAL A 79 -17.85 37.68 188.19
N GLN A 80 -17.86 37.25 189.45
CA GLN A 80 -19.02 36.65 190.09
C GLN A 80 -20.22 37.62 190.14
N ASP A 81 -19.94 38.94 190.14
CA ASP A 81 -20.93 40.00 189.98
C ASP A 81 -21.56 40.10 188.58
N THR A 82 -21.04 39.47 187.51
CA THR A 82 -21.71 39.52 186.19
C THR A 82 -23.05 38.77 186.19
N TRP A 83 -23.24 37.78 187.07
CA TRP A 83 -24.55 37.15 187.27
C TRP A 83 -25.52 37.99 188.12
N HIS A 84 -25.07 39.10 188.72
CA HIS A 84 -25.91 40.00 189.50
C HIS A 84 -25.94 41.46 189.01
N THR A 85 -25.15 41.80 187.98
CA THR A 85 -25.19 43.10 187.29
C THR A 85 -25.49 43.02 185.79
N ALA A 86 -25.58 41.82 185.19
CA ALA A 86 -26.23 41.62 183.88
C ALA A 86 -27.76 41.74 183.99
N THR A 87 -28.25 42.98 184.11
CA THR A 87 -29.67 43.27 184.25
C THR A 87 -30.48 43.02 182.96
N GLN A 88 -31.69 42.48 183.14
CA GLN A 88 -32.73 42.18 182.14
C GLN A 88 -32.63 40.88 181.29
N LYS A 89 -33.29 39.83 181.82
CA LYS A 89 -34.02 38.74 181.11
C LYS A 89 -33.22 37.63 180.38
N GLY A 90 -33.18 36.43 180.95
CA GLY A 90 -32.97 35.18 180.20
C GLY A 90 -32.73 33.92 181.07
N ASP A 91 -33.34 32.79 180.70
CA ASP A 91 -33.11 31.46 181.29
C ASP A 91 -32.22 30.62 180.35
N PRO A 92 -31.10 30.03 180.83
CA PRO A 92 -30.17 29.25 179.99
C PRO A 92 -30.80 28.03 179.29
N VAL A 93 -31.84 27.39 179.83
CA VAL A 93 -32.52 26.26 179.18
C VAL A 93 -33.17 26.68 177.87
N THR A 94 -33.65 27.93 177.80
CA THR A 94 -34.24 28.50 176.58
C THR A 94 -33.17 28.76 175.51
N ALA A 95 -31.95 29.12 175.91
CA ALA A 95 -30.83 29.32 174.99
C ALA A 95 -30.39 28.00 174.33
N LEU A 96 -30.31 26.91 175.10
CA LEU A 96 -29.96 25.59 174.58
C LEU A 96 -31.03 25.03 173.61
N LYS A 97 -32.32 25.21 173.91
CA LYS A 97 -33.39 24.87 172.95
C LYS A 97 -33.24 25.65 171.65
N ARG A 98 -33.06 26.98 171.72
CA ARG A 98 -32.87 27.81 170.52
C ARG A 98 -31.62 27.43 169.71
N GLN A 99 -30.57 26.93 170.34
CA GLN A 99 -29.39 26.39 169.65
C GLN A 99 -29.68 25.04 168.98
N LEU A 100 -30.49 24.17 169.59
CA LEU A 100 -30.94 22.93 168.97
C LEU A 100 -31.85 23.20 167.77
N ASP A 101 -32.86 24.07 167.92
CA ASP A 101 -33.78 24.48 166.85
C ASP A 101 -33.01 25.02 165.62
N GLU A 102 -32.01 25.87 165.87
CA GLU A 102 -31.15 26.44 164.82
C GLU A 102 -30.18 25.40 164.23
N LYS A 103 -29.76 24.38 164.99
CA LYS A 103 -28.95 23.27 164.48
C LYS A 103 -29.75 22.24 163.68
N GLU A 104 -30.97 21.93 164.07
CA GLU A 104 -31.89 21.11 163.27
C GLU A 104 -32.24 21.82 161.96
N LYS A 105 -32.50 23.14 162.01
CA LYS A 105 -32.69 23.97 160.81
C LYS A 105 -31.45 24.01 159.91
N GLN A 106 -30.24 24.07 160.45
CA GLN A 106 -29.00 23.96 159.66
C GLN A 106 -28.86 22.57 159.03
N LEU A 107 -29.17 21.48 159.75
CA LEU A 107 -29.16 20.12 159.21
C LEU A 107 -30.21 19.91 158.10
N VAL A 108 -31.39 20.50 158.23
CA VAL A 108 -32.41 20.50 157.16
C VAL A 108 -31.90 21.27 155.94
N GLY A 109 -31.30 22.45 156.12
CA GLY A 109 -30.67 23.21 155.03
C GLY A 109 -29.56 22.43 154.33
N GLU A 110 -28.63 21.82 155.08
CA GLU A 110 -27.57 20.96 154.52
C GLU A 110 -28.13 19.73 153.78
N GLN A 111 -29.23 19.15 154.25
CA GLN A 111 -29.90 18.03 153.59
C GLN A 111 -30.65 18.47 152.31
N GLU A 112 -31.29 19.63 152.32
CA GLU A 112 -31.90 20.26 151.14
C GLU A 112 -30.85 20.60 150.10
N ASP A 113 -29.75 21.26 150.48
CA ASP A 113 -28.59 21.52 149.62
C ASP A 113 -27.95 20.22 149.09
N SER A 114 -27.81 19.21 149.95
CA SER A 114 -27.35 17.87 149.53
C SER A 114 -28.28 17.25 148.49
N SER A 115 -29.60 17.44 148.63
CA SER A 115 -30.60 16.98 147.65
C SER A 115 -30.53 17.77 146.34
N ALA A 116 -30.30 19.09 146.40
CA ALA A 116 -30.15 19.97 145.26
C ALA A 116 -28.86 19.67 144.47
N VAL A 117 -27.74 19.44 145.16
CA VAL A 117 -26.48 18.98 144.57
C VAL A 117 -26.65 17.59 143.95
N LYS A 118 -27.33 16.65 144.61
CA LYS A 118 -27.66 15.33 144.02
C LYS A 118 -28.56 15.46 142.79
N SER A 119 -29.47 16.43 142.74
CA SER A 119 -30.31 16.69 141.57
C SER A 119 -29.49 17.27 140.41
N LYS A 120 -28.72 18.33 140.66
CA LYS A 120 -27.78 18.93 139.68
C LYS A 120 -26.78 17.91 139.15
N LEU A 121 -26.28 17.00 140.00
CA LEU A 121 -25.38 15.93 139.57
C LEU A 121 -26.07 14.92 138.63
N ARG A 122 -27.35 14.61 138.83
CA ARG A 122 -28.12 13.78 137.87
C ARG A 122 -28.38 14.50 136.56
N GLU A 123 -28.66 15.80 136.63
CA GLU A 123 -28.90 16.66 135.47
C GLU A 123 -27.64 16.78 134.60
N VAL A 124 -26.50 17.17 135.19
CA VAL A 124 -25.20 17.23 134.52
C VAL A 124 -24.76 15.86 133.99
N ASN A 125 -25.05 14.75 134.69
CA ASN A 125 -24.80 13.41 134.13
C ASN A 125 -25.70 13.11 132.92
N LYS A 126 -26.97 13.51 132.94
CA LYS A 126 -27.90 13.35 131.82
C LYS A 126 -27.43 14.17 130.61
N GLU A 127 -27.06 15.43 130.81
CA GLU A 127 -26.46 16.30 129.79
C GLU A 127 -25.17 15.69 129.23
N LEU A 128 -24.26 15.20 130.09
CA LEU A 128 -23.04 14.52 129.67
C LEU A 128 -23.32 13.26 128.85
N THR A 129 -24.35 12.47 129.18
CA THR A 129 -24.76 11.33 128.34
C THR A 129 -25.38 11.75 127.01
N ALA A 130 -26.18 12.82 127.00
CA ALA A 130 -26.80 13.35 125.79
C ALA A 130 -25.75 13.94 124.82
N GLU A 131 -24.80 14.72 125.33
CA GLU A 131 -23.75 15.31 124.51
C GLU A 131 -22.72 14.26 124.06
N LYS A 132 -22.45 13.21 124.86
CA LYS A 132 -21.69 12.03 124.38
C LYS A 132 -22.41 11.30 123.25
N ALA A 133 -23.72 11.11 123.34
CA ALA A 133 -24.50 10.49 122.27
C ALA A 133 -24.53 11.35 121.00
N LYS A 134 -24.67 12.67 121.15
CA LYS A 134 -24.62 13.66 120.06
C LYS A 134 -23.24 13.76 119.40
N ALA A 135 -22.17 13.73 120.19
CA ALA A 135 -20.80 13.66 119.69
C ALA A 135 -20.57 12.36 118.89
N SER A 136 -20.94 11.20 119.45
CA SER A 136 -20.87 9.90 118.77
C SER A 136 -21.66 9.88 117.45
N ALA A 137 -22.88 10.42 117.43
CA ALA A 137 -23.69 10.51 116.21
C ALA A 137 -23.10 11.50 115.17
N SER A 138 -22.40 12.55 115.61
CA SER A 138 -21.65 13.41 114.70
C SER A 138 -20.39 12.74 114.16
N GLU A 139 -19.74 11.90 114.96
CA GLU A 139 -18.55 11.12 114.58
C GLU A 139 -18.90 10.02 113.56
N THR A 140 -20.00 9.28 113.75
CA THR A 140 -20.47 8.29 112.75
C THR A 140 -20.84 8.98 111.45
N LYS A 141 -21.58 10.10 111.50
CA LYS A 141 -21.93 10.86 110.30
C LYS A 141 -20.70 11.41 109.56
N LEU A 142 -19.68 11.87 110.27
CA LEU A 142 -18.43 12.33 109.65
C LEU A 142 -17.62 11.15 109.06
N LYS A 143 -17.66 9.96 109.69
CA LYS A 143 -17.08 8.73 109.12
C LYS A 143 -17.80 8.29 107.85
N GLU A 144 -19.14 8.28 107.85
CA GLU A 144 -19.97 7.99 106.67
C GLU A 144 -19.71 8.99 105.52
N GLN A 145 -19.53 10.28 105.84
CA GLN A 145 -19.14 11.30 104.86
C GLN A 145 -17.70 11.15 104.36
N LEU A 146 -16.80 10.59 105.17
CA LEU A 146 -15.42 10.31 104.76
C LEU A 146 -15.34 9.06 103.87
N THR A 147 -16.04 7.97 104.22
CA THR A 147 -16.07 6.75 103.40
C THR A 147 -16.76 6.99 102.06
N THR A 148 -17.88 7.72 102.02
CA THR A 148 -18.53 8.08 100.74
C THR A 148 -17.64 8.99 99.87
N ARG A 149 -16.84 9.88 100.47
CA ARG A 149 -15.83 10.67 99.74
C ARG A 149 -14.66 9.85 99.24
N GLU A 150 -14.24 8.84 100.00
CA GLU A 150 -13.19 7.90 99.61
C GLU A 150 -13.68 6.99 98.47
N GLU A 151 -14.94 6.55 98.50
CA GLU A 151 -15.63 5.85 97.39
C GLU A 151 -15.78 6.75 96.15
N GLU A 152 -16.20 8.01 96.30
CA GLU A 152 -16.27 9.00 95.20
C GLU A 152 -14.90 9.21 94.54
N LEU A 153 -13.83 9.33 95.34
CA LEU A 153 -12.44 9.47 94.86
C LEU A 153 -11.97 8.21 94.14
N ASN A 154 -12.20 7.02 94.70
CA ASN A 154 -11.84 5.74 94.07
C ASN A 154 -12.61 5.54 92.73
N ALA A 155 -13.89 5.92 92.68
CA ALA A 155 -14.70 5.89 91.46
C ALA A 155 -14.29 6.96 90.44
N MET A 156 -13.74 8.10 90.88
CA MET A 156 -13.16 9.11 89.98
C MET A 156 -11.81 8.64 89.42
N GLN A 157 -10.92 8.11 90.26
CA GLN A 157 -9.65 7.54 89.86
C GLN A 157 -9.83 6.37 88.87
N SER A 158 -10.79 5.48 89.13
CA SER A 158 -11.10 4.36 88.23
C SER A 158 -11.58 4.84 86.84
N ARG A 159 -12.44 5.86 86.79
CA ARG A 159 -12.90 6.46 85.52
C ARG A 159 -11.79 7.19 84.78
N MET A 160 -10.93 7.92 85.49
CA MET A 160 -9.75 8.58 84.92
C MET A 160 -8.75 7.56 84.36
N GLN A 161 -8.54 6.44 85.06
CA GLN A 161 -7.67 5.36 84.59
C GLN A 161 -8.24 4.64 83.36
N ALA A 162 -9.56 4.38 83.32
CA ALA A 162 -10.22 3.81 82.16
C ALA A 162 -10.10 4.73 80.93
N SER A 163 -10.50 6.00 81.05
CA SER A 163 -10.37 6.99 79.97
C SER A 163 -8.93 7.16 79.48
N TYR A 164 -7.92 7.08 80.37
CA TYR A 164 -6.52 7.08 79.96
C TYR A 164 -6.13 5.81 79.17
N GLN A 165 -6.64 4.64 79.57
CA GLN A 165 -6.42 3.39 78.82
C GLN A 165 -7.09 3.41 77.45
N ASP A 166 -8.32 3.93 77.36
CA ASP A 166 -9.07 4.09 76.12
C ASP A 166 -8.32 5.05 75.16
N HIS A 167 -7.94 6.25 75.61
CA HIS A 167 -7.17 7.19 74.80
C HIS A 167 -5.78 6.67 74.40
N MET A 168 -5.13 5.85 75.24
CA MET A 168 -3.89 5.17 74.86
C MET A 168 -4.12 4.11 73.76
N ALA A 169 -5.24 3.39 73.79
CA ALA A 169 -5.63 2.44 72.75
C ALA A 169 -5.99 3.15 71.44
N GLU A 170 -6.79 4.23 71.49
CA GLU A 170 -7.09 5.10 70.35
C GLU A 170 -5.81 5.66 69.73
N THR A 171 -4.89 6.17 70.55
CA THR A 171 -3.59 6.70 70.09
C THR A 171 -2.75 5.62 69.39
N GLN A 172 -2.70 4.39 69.92
CA GLN A 172 -1.99 3.28 69.28
C GLN A 172 -2.66 2.82 67.98
N GLN A 173 -3.99 2.83 67.92
CA GLN A 173 -4.75 2.53 66.71
C GLN A 173 -4.51 3.59 65.62
N LEU A 174 -4.55 4.88 65.99
CA LEU A 174 -4.25 5.99 65.08
C LEU A 174 -2.79 5.95 64.61
N GLN A 175 -1.82 5.75 65.49
CA GLN A 175 -0.41 5.57 65.10
C GLN A 175 -0.22 4.38 64.15
N THR A 176 -0.93 3.27 64.37
CA THR A 176 -0.87 2.10 63.48
C THR A 176 -1.52 2.37 62.13
N LYS A 177 -2.63 3.13 62.09
CA LYS A 177 -3.29 3.56 60.85
C LYS A 177 -2.42 4.56 60.07
N ILE A 178 -1.78 5.51 60.75
CA ILE A 178 -0.82 6.47 60.17
C ILE A 178 0.35 5.71 59.55
N ARG A 179 0.98 4.78 60.28
CA ARG A 179 2.06 3.93 59.76
C ARG A 179 1.63 3.10 58.55
N GLY A 180 0.44 2.48 58.58
CA GLY A 180 -0.08 1.71 57.46
C GLY A 180 -0.34 2.57 56.21
N LEU A 181 -0.82 3.81 56.39
CA LEU A 181 -0.97 4.77 55.31
C LEU A 181 0.39 5.28 54.78
N GLN A 182 1.38 5.49 55.66
CA GLN A 182 2.76 5.82 55.26
C GLN A 182 3.40 4.69 54.46
N GLU A 183 3.29 3.44 54.91
CA GLU A 183 3.75 2.26 54.17
C GLU A 183 3.04 2.14 52.81
N GLN A 184 1.75 2.44 52.71
CA GLN A 184 1.03 2.47 51.43
C GLN A 184 1.48 3.63 50.52
N LEU A 185 1.75 4.82 51.06
CA LEU A 185 2.22 5.99 50.31
C LEU A 185 3.67 5.84 49.83
N GLU A 186 4.51 5.12 50.57
CA GLU A 186 5.91 4.87 50.24
C GLU A 186 6.06 3.68 49.27
N ASN A 187 5.37 2.57 49.53
CA ASN A 187 5.47 1.36 48.71
C ASN A 187 4.55 1.37 47.47
N GLY A 188 3.40 2.05 47.52
CA GLY A 188 2.41 2.08 46.44
C GLY A 188 2.96 2.66 45.13
N PRO A 189 3.39 3.94 45.12
CA PRO A 189 4.03 4.56 43.96
C PRO A 189 5.29 3.81 43.53
N THR A 190 6.13 3.38 44.47
CA THR A 190 7.35 2.60 44.19
C THR A 190 7.05 1.29 43.46
N ALA A 191 6.03 0.54 43.90
CA ALA A 191 5.60 -0.70 43.26
C ALA A 191 4.83 -0.48 41.93
N GLN A 192 4.29 0.71 41.70
CA GLN A 192 3.69 1.08 40.40
C GLN A 192 4.79 1.51 39.40
N ILE A 193 5.75 2.33 39.83
CA ILE A 193 6.94 2.72 39.05
C ILE A 193 7.75 1.49 38.65
N ALA A 194 7.99 0.54 39.57
CA ALA A 194 8.69 -0.71 39.25
C ALA A 194 7.98 -1.55 38.18
N ARG A 195 6.63 -1.61 38.20
CA ARG A 195 5.84 -2.29 37.17
C ARG A 195 5.89 -1.56 35.83
N LEU A 196 5.70 -0.24 35.82
CA LEU A 196 5.81 0.59 34.61
C LEU A 196 7.21 0.52 33.99
N GLN A 197 8.27 0.43 34.82
CA GLN A 197 9.64 0.22 34.35
C GLN A 197 9.83 -1.19 33.75
N GLN A 198 9.27 -2.23 34.35
CA GLN A 198 9.29 -3.59 33.80
C GLN A 198 8.52 -3.68 32.48
N GLU A 199 7.33 -3.09 32.39
CA GLU A 199 6.52 -3.00 31.17
C GLU A 199 7.26 -2.20 30.09
N ASN A 200 7.91 -1.09 30.43
CA ASN A 200 8.78 -0.35 29.49
C ASN A 200 9.98 -1.18 29.02
N SER A 201 10.57 -2.03 29.86
CA SER A 201 11.63 -2.96 29.40
C SER A 201 11.06 -3.95 28.40
N ILE A 202 9.97 -4.64 28.74
CA ILE A 202 9.31 -5.63 27.88
C ILE A 202 8.91 -5.01 26.53
N LEU A 203 8.37 -3.79 26.53
CA LEU A 203 8.00 -3.07 25.31
C LEU A 203 9.23 -2.66 24.48
N ARG A 204 10.33 -2.24 25.11
CA ARG A 204 11.60 -1.97 24.40
C ARG A 204 12.21 -3.24 23.83
N ASP A 205 12.22 -4.33 24.58
CA ASP A 205 12.76 -5.62 24.15
C ASP A 205 11.93 -6.22 23.01
N ALA A 206 10.60 -6.13 23.09
CA ALA A 206 9.69 -6.52 22.01
C ALA A 206 9.84 -5.63 20.77
N LEU A 207 9.99 -4.31 20.93
CA LEU A 207 10.25 -3.38 19.83
C LEU A 207 11.60 -3.68 19.16
N ASN A 208 12.68 -3.84 19.94
CA ASN A 208 14.00 -4.20 19.44
C ASN A 208 13.98 -5.55 18.70
N GLN A 209 13.24 -6.54 19.22
CA GLN A 209 13.08 -7.84 18.57
C GLN A 209 12.27 -7.73 17.26
N ALA A 210 11.20 -6.94 17.24
CA ALA A 210 10.40 -6.71 16.03
C ALA A 210 11.18 -5.95 14.95
N THR A 211 11.91 -4.89 15.33
CA THR A 211 12.81 -4.14 14.45
C THR A 211 13.89 -5.05 13.89
N SER A 212 14.64 -5.75 14.74
CA SER A 212 15.71 -6.67 14.31
C SER A 212 15.19 -7.81 13.43
N GLN A 213 14.00 -8.37 13.72
CA GLN A 213 13.39 -9.37 12.85
C GLN A 213 12.97 -8.78 11.49
N THR A 214 12.51 -7.54 11.46
CA THR A 214 12.11 -6.83 10.23
C THR A 214 13.32 -6.46 9.39
N GLU A 215 14.37 -5.90 9.99
CA GLU A 215 15.66 -5.65 9.35
C GLU A 215 16.28 -6.95 8.80
N SER A 216 16.20 -8.05 9.55
CA SER A 216 16.70 -9.36 9.12
C SER A 216 15.94 -9.89 7.89
N LYS A 217 14.59 -9.79 7.88
CA LYS A 217 13.76 -10.12 6.71
C LYS A 217 14.09 -9.24 5.51
N GLN A 218 14.13 -7.92 5.69
CA GLN A 218 14.47 -6.96 4.64
C GLN A 218 15.88 -7.19 4.07
N ASN A 219 16.88 -7.49 4.92
CA ASN A 219 18.23 -7.84 4.46
C ASN A 219 18.26 -9.17 3.69
N ALA A 220 17.46 -10.17 4.09
CA ALA A 220 17.34 -11.43 3.34
C ALA A 220 16.63 -11.25 1.99
N GLU A 221 15.61 -10.38 1.92
CA GLU A 221 14.92 -10.01 0.67
C GLU A 221 15.83 -9.19 -0.25
N LEU A 222 16.56 -8.20 0.29
CA LEU A 222 17.59 -7.46 -0.45
C LEU A 222 18.72 -8.37 -0.93
N ALA A 223 19.09 -9.41 -0.18
CA ALA A 223 20.07 -10.41 -0.61
C ALA A 223 19.54 -11.26 -1.77
N LYS A 224 18.27 -11.71 -1.72
CA LYS A 224 17.61 -12.40 -2.84
C LYS A 224 17.50 -11.53 -4.08
N LEU A 225 17.02 -10.30 -3.95
CA LEU A 225 16.90 -9.35 -5.07
C LEU A 225 18.28 -9.06 -5.69
N ARG A 226 19.33 -8.88 -4.88
CA ARG A 226 20.71 -8.78 -5.38
C ARG A 226 21.15 -10.03 -6.13
N GLN A 227 20.85 -11.22 -5.59
CA GLN A 227 21.16 -12.50 -6.26
C GLN A 227 20.43 -12.62 -7.60
N GLU A 228 19.14 -12.28 -7.65
CA GLU A 228 18.32 -12.28 -8.86
C GLU A 228 18.83 -11.26 -9.89
N CYS A 229 19.19 -10.04 -9.48
CA CYS A 229 19.85 -9.06 -10.35
C CYS A 229 21.18 -9.58 -10.91
N THR A 230 22.03 -10.23 -10.09
CA THR A 230 23.28 -10.83 -10.59
C THR A 230 23.03 -12.00 -11.54
N LYS A 231 21.99 -12.80 -11.28
CA LYS A 231 21.58 -13.92 -12.14
C LYS A 231 21.10 -13.40 -13.50
N LEU A 232 20.16 -12.44 -13.52
CA LEU A 232 19.64 -11.84 -14.74
C LEU A 232 20.73 -11.10 -15.54
N THR A 233 21.66 -10.44 -14.85
CA THR A 233 22.82 -9.80 -15.50
C THR A 233 23.73 -10.85 -16.16
N LYS A 234 23.94 -12.01 -15.51
CA LYS A 234 24.68 -13.13 -16.10
C LYS A 234 23.94 -13.72 -17.30
N GLU A 235 22.65 -14.04 -17.17
CA GLU A 235 21.83 -14.60 -18.25
C GLU A 235 21.77 -13.63 -19.45
N LEU A 236 21.69 -12.30 -19.21
CA LEU A 236 21.79 -11.28 -20.24
C LEU A 236 23.17 -11.26 -20.92
N SER A 237 24.27 -11.38 -20.17
CA SER A 237 25.62 -11.46 -20.75
C SER A 237 25.82 -12.73 -21.60
N GLU A 238 25.37 -13.90 -21.11
CA GLU A 238 25.44 -15.17 -21.84
C GLU A 238 24.59 -15.13 -23.12
N LYS A 239 23.43 -14.47 -23.09
CA LYS A 239 22.61 -14.22 -24.29
C LYS A 239 23.25 -13.21 -25.25
N SER A 240 23.90 -12.15 -24.75
CA SER A 240 24.62 -11.20 -25.60
C SER A 240 25.83 -11.84 -26.28
N GLU A 241 26.57 -12.70 -25.57
CA GLU A 241 27.69 -13.46 -26.16
C GLU A 241 27.20 -14.47 -27.20
N SER A 242 26.09 -15.17 -26.92
CA SER A 242 25.45 -16.08 -27.89
C SER A 242 25.00 -15.35 -29.16
N LEU A 243 24.36 -14.19 -29.02
CA LEU A 243 23.91 -13.36 -30.15
C LEU A 243 25.11 -12.84 -30.96
N GLN A 244 26.20 -12.44 -30.30
CA GLN A 244 27.42 -11.99 -30.97
C GLN A 244 28.10 -13.14 -31.75
N GLN A 245 28.08 -14.36 -31.22
CA GLN A 245 28.57 -15.55 -31.93
C GLN A 245 27.69 -15.89 -33.14
N GLU A 246 26.37 -15.77 -33.03
CA GLU A 246 25.44 -15.98 -34.14
C GLU A 246 25.60 -14.91 -35.24
N GLU A 247 25.79 -13.64 -34.86
CA GLU A 247 26.10 -12.55 -35.80
C GLU A 247 27.44 -12.78 -36.54
N GLN A 248 28.45 -13.32 -35.85
CA GLN A 248 29.72 -13.72 -36.45
C GLN A 248 29.55 -14.90 -37.42
N GLN A 249 28.76 -15.92 -37.04
CA GLN A 249 28.44 -17.05 -37.93
C GLN A 249 27.68 -16.58 -39.17
N ARG A 250 26.69 -15.70 -39.01
CA ARG A 250 25.98 -15.06 -40.13
C ARG A 250 26.96 -14.33 -41.06
N LYS A 251 27.85 -13.48 -40.53
CA LYS A 251 28.88 -12.79 -41.34
C LYS A 251 29.77 -13.75 -42.13
N VAL A 252 30.07 -14.93 -41.59
CA VAL A 252 30.81 -16.00 -42.29
C VAL A 252 29.95 -16.71 -43.36
N LEU A 253 28.62 -16.81 -43.17
CA LEU A 253 27.69 -17.33 -44.17
C LEU A 253 27.43 -16.32 -45.29
N ASP A 254 27.14 -15.07 -44.97
CA ASP A 254 26.99 -13.95 -45.93
C ASP A 254 28.26 -13.85 -46.81
N GLY A 255 29.46 -13.98 -46.21
CA GLY A 255 30.75 -14.04 -46.91
C GLY A 255 31.04 -15.34 -47.69
N LYS A 256 30.20 -16.38 -47.59
CA LYS A 256 30.18 -17.54 -48.50
C LYS A 256 29.16 -17.34 -49.62
N VAL A 257 27.97 -16.82 -49.31
CA VAL A 257 26.94 -16.48 -50.30
C VAL A 257 27.53 -15.55 -51.36
N SER A 258 28.19 -14.46 -50.95
CA SER A 258 28.84 -13.52 -51.87
C SER A 258 29.92 -14.15 -52.77
N LYS A 259 30.59 -15.22 -52.32
CA LYS A 259 31.54 -15.98 -53.15
C LYS A 259 30.85 -16.89 -54.16
N TYR A 260 29.73 -17.49 -53.79
CA TYR A 260 28.92 -18.27 -54.73
C TYR A 260 28.20 -17.37 -55.75
N GLU A 261 27.75 -16.18 -55.34
CA GLU A 261 27.25 -15.14 -56.26
C GLU A 261 28.34 -14.72 -57.26
N GLN A 262 29.56 -14.44 -56.80
CA GLN A 262 30.70 -14.16 -57.68
C GLN A 262 30.94 -15.32 -58.67
N GLN A 263 31.03 -16.56 -58.19
CA GLN A 263 31.20 -17.74 -59.05
C GLN A 263 30.06 -17.93 -60.06
N LEU A 264 28.81 -17.63 -59.69
CA LEU A 264 27.68 -17.67 -60.60
C LEU A 264 27.78 -16.58 -61.67
N THR A 265 28.18 -15.35 -61.32
CA THR A 265 28.39 -14.27 -62.31
C THR A 265 29.58 -14.54 -63.24
N GLU A 266 30.68 -15.12 -62.72
CA GLU A 266 31.82 -15.57 -63.53
C GLU A 266 31.37 -16.66 -64.51
N LEU A 267 30.69 -17.70 -64.03
CA LEU A 267 30.14 -18.78 -64.87
C LEU A 267 29.19 -18.24 -65.93
N GLN A 268 28.24 -17.38 -65.56
CA GLN A 268 27.30 -16.75 -66.49
C GLN A 268 28.02 -15.90 -67.55
N SER A 269 29.06 -15.15 -67.17
CA SER A 269 29.87 -14.37 -68.12
C SER A 269 30.63 -15.27 -69.10
N SER A 270 31.20 -16.38 -68.62
CA SER A 270 31.92 -17.36 -69.44
C SER A 270 30.97 -18.12 -70.38
N GLN A 271 29.77 -18.48 -69.92
CA GLN A 271 28.72 -19.06 -70.75
C GLN A 271 28.36 -18.09 -71.88
N GLN A 272 28.07 -16.83 -71.54
CA GLN A 272 27.73 -15.80 -72.52
C GLN A 272 28.89 -15.45 -73.47
N GLU A 273 30.15 -15.64 -73.06
CA GLU A 273 31.30 -15.55 -73.97
C GLU A 273 31.35 -16.75 -74.92
N THR A 274 31.23 -17.99 -74.41
CA THR A 274 31.19 -19.19 -75.27
C THR A 274 30.03 -19.13 -76.26
N GLU A 275 28.85 -18.70 -75.84
CA GLU A 275 27.68 -18.46 -76.68
C GLU A 275 27.97 -17.46 -77.80
N ARG A 276 28.58 -16.29 -77.50
CA ARG A 276 29.04 -15.33 -78.52
C ARG A 276 30.05 -15.94 -79.50
N THR A 277 30.98 -16.77 -79.03
CA THR A 277 31.95 -17.43 -79.94
C THR A 277 31.30 -18.50 -80.82
N LEU A 278 30.29 -19.21 -80.32
CA LEU A 278 29.51 -20.18 -81.09
C LEU A 278 28.62 -19.48 -82.12
N GLN A 279 27.94 -18.39 -81.73
CA GLN A 279 27.16 -17.56 -82.64
C GLN A 279 28.05 -17.02 -83.77
N LYS A 280 29.20 -16.41 -83.44
CA LYS A 280 30.13 -15.94 -84.48
C LYS A 280 30.57 -17.05 -85.43
N ARG A 281 30.86 -18.25 -84.92
CA ARG A 281 31.21 -19.40 -85.78
C ARG A 281 30.04 -19.87 -86.65
N LEU A 282 28.80 -19.74 -86.18
CA LEU A 282 27.61 -20.00 -86.98
C LEU A 282 27.43 -18.95 -88.08
N ASP A 283 27.68 -17.68 -87.77
CA ASP A 283 27.67 -16.57 -88.74
C ASP A 283 28.76 -16.76 -89.81
N ASP A 284 30.01 -17.04 -89.40
CA ASP A 284 31.14 -17.32 -90.29
C ASP A 284 30.84 -18.52 -91.23
N VAL A 285 30.27 -19.61 -90.71
CA VAL A 285 29.85 -20.79 -91.52
C VAL A 285 28.68 -20.47 -92.45
N SER A 286 27.72 -19.64 -92.01
CA SER A 286 26.59 -19.22 -92.84
C SER A 286 27.04 -18.33 -94.00
N GLU A 287 28.05 -17.47 -93.77
CA GLU A 287 28.66 -16.63 -94.79
C GLU A 287 29.51 -17.45 -95.79
N GLU A 288 30.25 -18.46 -95.35
CA GLU A 288 30.94 -19.40 -96.26
C GLU A 288 29.96 -20.30 -97.04
N LEU A 289 28.84 -20.70 -96.44
CA LEU A 289 27.75 -21.38 -97.15
C LEU A 289 27.13 -20.46 -98.23
N ARG A 290 26.88 -19.18 -97.91
CA ARG A 290 26.37 -18.17 -98.85
C ARG A 290 27.34 -17.93 -100.02
N LYS A 291 28.65 -17.83 -99.75
CA LYS A 291 29.70 -17.75 -100.78
C LYS A 291 29.69 -19.01 -101.67
N SER A 292 29.64 -20.19 -101.07
CA SER A 292 29.60 -21.48 -101.77
C SER A 292 28.36 -21.61 -102.67
N GLN A 293 27.18 -21.23 -102.16
CA GLN A 293 25.93 -21.18 -102.92
C GLN A 293 26.02 -20.21 -104.11
N SER A 294 26.58 -19.01 -103.91
CA SER A 294 26.77 -18.04 -104.99
C SER A 294 27.73 -18.55 -106.08
N SER A 295 28.79 -19.27 -105.67
CA SER A 295 29.78 -19.85 -106.58
C SER A 295 29.19 -21.03 -107.39
N TYR A 296 28.36 -21.85 -106.75
CA TYR A 296 27.58 -22.89 -107.42
C TYR A 296 26.56 -22.29 -108.40
N SER A 297 25.89 -21.19 -108.02
CA SER A 297 24.97 -20.47 -108.90
C SER A 297 25.68 -19.90 -110.14
N SER A 298 26.86 -19.28 -109.99
CA SER A 298 27.64 -18.83 -111.16
C SER A 298 28.05 -19.99 -112.07
N LEU A 299 28.57 -21.09 -111.50
CA LEU A 299 28.91 -22.29 -112.27
C LEU A 299 27.70 -22.86 -113.01
N PHE A 300 26.53 -22.88 -112.38
CA PHE A 300 25.28 -23.29 -113.04
C PHE A 300 24.98 -22.38 -114.25
N THR A 301 25.04 -21.05 -114.10
CA THR A 301 24.82 -20.12 -115.23
C THR A 301 25.86 -20.22 -116.35
N ASP A 302 27.09 -20.66 -116.06
CA ASP A 302 28.09 -20.92 -117.09
C ASP A 302 27.89 -22.27 -117.78
N THR A 303 27.43 -23.31 -117.06
CA THR A 303 26.99 -24.57 -117.69
C THR A 303 25.74 -24.40 -118.55
N GLU A 304 24.83 -23.50 -118.18
CA GLU A 304 23.70 -23.05 -119.01
C GLU A 304 24.17 -22.40 -120.32
N LYS A 305 25.13 -21.47 -120.27
CA LYS A 305 25.72 -20.84 -121.47
C LYS A 305 26.38 -21.86 -122.37
N ILE A 306 27.24 -22.73 -121.82
CA ILE A 306 27.93 -23.79 -122.57
C ILE A 306 26.92 -24.75 -123.21
N ARG A 307 25.84 -25.10 -122.51
CA ARG A 307 24.72 -25.87 -123.07
C ARG A 307 24.00 -25.13 -124.21
N GLY A 308 23.82 -23.81 -124.10
CA GLY A 308 23.30 -22.96 -125.17
C GLY A 308 24.22 -22.91 -126.40
N GLU A 309 25.52 -22.73 -126.21
CA GLU A 309 26.54 -22.76 -127.27
C GLU A 309 26.66 -24.14 -127.92
N GLN A 310 26.54 -25.21 -127.14
CA GLN A 310 26.46 -26.58 -127.65
C GLN A 310 25.19 -26.81 -128.48
N HIS A 311 24.07 -26.18 -128.12
CA HIS A 311 22.84 -26.23 -128.90
C HIS A 311 22.92 -25.41 -130.21
N THR A 312 23.53 -24.22 -130.20
CA THR A 312 23.73 -23.45 -131.45
C THR A 312 24.72 -24.12 -132.41
N THR A 313 25.79 -24.74 -131.88
CA THR A 313 26.71 -25.55 -132.70
C THR A 313 26.06 -26.83 -133.23
N LEU A 314 25.23 -27.52 -132.44
CA LEU A 314 24.41 -28.64 -132.92
C LEU A 314 23.47 -28.21 -134.06
N ASN A 315 22.78 -27.08 -133.92
CA ASN A 315 21.90 -26.54 -134.97
C ASN A 315 22.70 -26.19 -136.24
N SER A 316 23.92 -25.65 -136.11
CA SER A 316 24.82 -25.42 -137.25
C SER A 316 25.29 -26.72 -137.92
N PHE A 317 25.43 -27.81 -137.15
CA PHE A 317 25.77 -29.13 -137.67
C PHE A 317 24.59 -29.74 -138.45
N THR A 318 23.35 -29.63 -137.94
CA THR A 318 22.16 -30.06 -138.70
C THR A 318 21.95 -29.24 -139.98
N ASP A 319 22.29 -27.95 -139.97
CA ASP A 319 22.28 -27.09 -141.15
C ASP A 319 23.32 -27.52 -142.21
N LEU A 320 24.49 -28.00 -141.77
CA LEU A 320 25.52 -28.57 -142.64
C LEU A 320 25.11 -29.96 -143.15
N GLN A 321 24.44 -30.77 -142.32
CA GLN A 321 23.91 -32.07 -142.71
C GLN A 321 22.80 -31.94 -143.76
N ALA A 322 21.90 -30.95 -143.64
CA ALA A 322 20.90 -30.64 -144.65
C ALA A 322 21.53 -30.20 -145.98
N LYS A 323 22.62 -29.43 -145.94
CA LYS A 323 23.40 -29.05 -147.14
C LYS A 323 24.09 -30.25 -147.77
N LEU A 324 24.61 -31.19 -146.97
CA LEU A 324 25.21 -32.44 -147.46
C LEU A 324 24.19 -33.29 -148.22
N VAL A 325 22.99 -33.49 -147.65
CA VAL A 325 21.87 -34.19 -148.31
C VAL A 325 21.48 -33.49 -149.62
N SER A 326 21.42 -32.15 -149.64
CA SER A 326 21.16 -31.40 -150.88
C SER A 326 22.24 -31.62 -151.96
N THR A 327 23.51 -31.79 -151.58
CA THR A 327 24.58 -32.11 -152.55
C THR A 327 24.56 -33.57 -152.99
N GLU A 328 24.04 -34.47 -152.16
CA GLU A 328 23.84 -35.89 -152.50
C GLU A 328 22.64 -36.06 -153.46
N ASP A 329 21.57 -35.28 -153.29
CA ASP A 329 20.47 -35.15 -154.25
C ASP A 329 20.95 -34.63 -155.62
N ASP A 330 21.83 -33.62 -155.66
CA ASP A 330 22.40 -33.12 -156.92
C ASP A 330 23.39 -34.11 -157.57
N LEU A 331 24.11 -34.89 -156.77
CA LEU A 331 24.89 -36.03 -157.27
C LEU A 331 23.99 -37.13 -157.85
N ASN A 332 22.84 -37.42 -157.21
CA ASN A 332 21.84 -38.36 -157.73
C ASN A 332 21.23 -37.85 -159.05
N ARG A 333 20.90 -36.55 -159.17
CA ARG A 333 20.47 -35.95 -160.46
C ARG A 333 21.55 -36.08 -161.55
N LYS A 334 22.83 -35.97 -161.19
CA LYS A 334 23.95 -36.20 -162.12
C LYS A 334 24.16 -37.69 -162.45
N ALA A 335 23.84 -38.59 -161.53
CA ALA A 335 23.79 -40.02 -161.79
C ALA A 335 22.63 -40.39 -162.76
N GLU A 336 21.46 -39.77 -162.63
CA GLU A 336 20.33 -39.93 -163.58
C GLU A 336 20.65 -39.39 -164.98
N GLU A 337 21.39 -38.28 -165.09
CA GLU A 337 21.89 -37.78 -166.38
C GLU A 337 22.94 -38.72 -166.99
N LEU A 338 23.86 -39.25 -166.18
CA LEU A 338 24.82 -40.27 -166.62
C LEU A 338 24.11 -41.56 -167.06
N GLU A 339 23.06 -41.99 -166.36
CA GLU A 339 22.31 -43.20 -166.72
C GLU A 339 21.51 -43.00 -168.03
N LYS A 340 20.99 -41.79 -168.31
CA LYS A 340 20.41 -41.47 -169.64
C LYS A 340 21.45 -41.57 -170.77
N LEU A 341 22.67 -41.09 -170.55
CA LEU A 341 23.79 -41.27 -171.50
C LEU A 341 24.22 -42.74 -171.60
N ARG A 342 24.13 -43.51 -170.51
CA ARG A 342 24.43 -44.94 -170.46
C ARG A 342 23.40 -45.78 -171.20
N VAL A 343 22.11 -45.41 -171.17
CA VAL A 343 21.05 -46.03 -171.97
C VAL A 343 21.30 -45.82 -173.47
N GLN A 344 21.69 -44.61 -173.89
CA GLN A 344 22.11 -44.36 -175.28
C GLN A 344 23.36 -45.16 -175.68
N LEU A 345 24.25 -45.47 -174.73
CA LEU A 345 25.39 -46.36 -174.93
C LEU A 345 24.97 -47.85 -174.92
N MET A 346 23.90 -48.24 -174.21
CA MET A 346 23.33 -49.59 -174.23
C MET A 346 22.59 -49.92 -175.53
N GLU A 347 21.99 -48.96 -176.22
CA GLU A 347 21.43 -49.21 -177.56
C GLU A 347 22.53 -49.51 -178.60
N ALA A 348 23.73 -48.94 -178.43
CA ALA A 348 24.93 -49.35 -179.18
C ALA A 348 25.63 -50.61 -178.63
N GLY A 349 25.44 -50.92 -177.34
CA GLY A 349 26.07 -52.04 -176.64
C GLY A 349 25.28 -53.36 -176.70
N SER A 350 23.96 -53.31 -176.85
CA SER A 350 23.10 -54.50 -176.92
C SER A 350 23.24 -55.26 -178.25
N GLU A 351 23.64 -54.58 -179.33
CA GLU A 351 24.09 -55.22 -180.58
C GLU A 351 25.40 -56.02 -180.37
N LYS A 352 26.17 -55.71 -179.31
CA LYS A 352 27.45 -56.35 -178.98
C LYS A 352 27.31 -57.46 -177.92
N GLU A 353 26.54 -57.25 -176.85
CA GLU A 353 26.33 -58.24 -175.77
C GLU A 353 25.07 -59.11 -175.95
N ARG A 354 24.46 -59.05 -177.14
CA ARG A 354 23.73 -60.18 -177.74
C ARG A 354 24.61 -61.44 -177.91
N LEU A 355 25.94 -61.35 -177.79
CA LEU A 355 26.87 -62.46 -177.96
C LEU A 355 27.27 -63.21 -176.68
N GLU A 356 27.27 -62.58 -175.48
CA GLU A 356 27.86 -63.18 -174.26
C GLU A 356 26.96 -63.12 -173.00
N GLU A 357 25.67 -62.85 -173.19
CA GLU A 357 24.52 -63.08 -172.30
C GLU A 357 24.66 -62.95 -170.75
N ARG A 358 24.07 -61.86 -170.24
CA ARG A 358 22.83 -61.91 -169.44
C ARG A 358 22.71 -62.97 -168.33
N ILE A 359 23.67 -63.12 -167.42
CA ILE A 359 23.42 -63.80 -166.14
C ILE A 359 23.89 -63.01 -164.90
N LYS A 360 22.92 -62.24 -164.38
CA LYS A 360 22.58 -62.02 -162.96
C LYS A 360 23.65 -61.31 -162.10
N SER A 361 23.49 -60.02 -161.77
CA SER A 361 22.36 -59.35 -161.06
C SER A 361 22.23 -59.79 -159.59
N ILE A 362 22.13 -58.80 -158.70
CA ILE A 362 22.31 -58.86 -157.22
C ILE A 362 20.94 -58.65 -156.51
N GLU A 363 20.91 -58.37 -155.18
CA GLU A 363 19.81 -57.80 -154.31
C GLU A 363 18.98 -58.82 -153.46
N ALA A 364 18.49 -58.62 -152.21
CA ALA A 364 18.55 -57.60 -151.07
C ALA A 364 18.17 -58.31 -149.70
N LEU A 365 17.84 -57.79 -148.47
CA LEU A 365 17.66 -56.50 -147.71
C LEU A 365 17.61 -56.79 -146.14
N LEU A 366 17.51 -55.81 -145.19
CA LEU A 366 17.54 -55.95 -143.69
C LEU A 366 16.85 -54.80 -142.84
N GLU A 367 16.67 -54.89 -141.47
CA GLU A 367 16.05 -53.93 -140.44
C GLU A 367 16.60 -54.16 -138.96
N ALA A 368 16.32 -53.58 -137.72
CA ALA A 368 15.41 -52.64 -136.94
C ALA A 368 16.14 -52.08 -135.62
N GLY A 369 15.68 -51.47 -134.46
CA GLY A 369 14.44 -51.11 -133.65
C GLY A 369 14.75 -50.25 -132.34
N GLN A 370 13.82 -49.90 -131.36
CA GLN A 370 13.99 -48.71 -130.38
C GLN A 370 13.29 -48.58 -128.93
N ASN A 371 13.71 -47.56 -128.07
CA ASN A 371 13.11 -46.80 -126.83
C ASN A 371 13.90 -46.84 -125.43
N LYS A 372 13.79 -46.08 -124.27
CA LYS A 372 13.37 -44.72 -123.63
C LYS A 372 13.70 -44.67 -122.04
N GLU A 373 13.50 -43.71 -121.06
CA GLU A 373 13.42 -42.19 -120.81
C GLU A 373 12.89 -41.72 -119.35
N LEU A 374 13.48 -40.77 -118.51
CA LEU A 374 12.85 -39.97 -117.31
C LEU A 374 13.75 -39.11 -116.27
N GLU A 375 13.28 -37.99 -115.60
CA GLU A 375 13.46 -37.48 -114.13
C GLU A 375 13.21 -35.93 -113.67
N LYS A 376 12.74 -35.65 -112.39
CA LYS A 376 12.89 -34.51 -111.32
C LYS A 376 12.22 -33.05 -111.19
N GLU A 377 11.40 -32.79 -110.10
CA GLU A 377 11.38 -31.72 -108.95
C GLU A 377 10.81 -30.20 -108.86
N HIS A 378 10.13 -29.80 -107.70
CA HIS A 378 10.07 -28.53 -106.82
C HIS A 378 8.97 -27.31 -106.75
N PRO A 379 8.70 -26.56 -105.57
CA PRO A 379 7.58 -25.53 -105.28
C PRO A 379 7.76 -24.22 -104.32
N LEU A 380 6.78 -23.24 -104.10
CA LEU A 380 6.75 -22.11 -103.02
C LEU A 380 5.49 -21.11 -102.83
N GLN A 381 5.26 -20.50 -101.60
CA GLN A 381 4.66 -19.16 -101.11
C GLN A 381 3.12 -18.76 -100.90
N ALA A 382 2.79 -17.64 -100.17
CA ALA A 382 1.44 -17.21 -99.60
C ALA A 382 1.23 -15.69 -99.15
N THR A 383 -0.01 -15.17 -98.83
CA THR A 383 -0.33 -13.92 -97.99
C THR A 383 -1.84 -13.53 -97.74
N GLN A 384 -2.15 -12.79 -96.62
CA GLN A 384 -3.25 -11.80 -96.31
C GLN A 384 -4.24 -12.06 -95.12
N GLN A 385 -4.23 -11.22 -94.03
CA GLN A 385 -5.31 -11.05 -93.02
C GLN A 385 -5.05 -9.84 -92.05
N VAL A 386 -5.98 -8.88 -91.84
CA VAL A 386 -5.81 -7.75 -90.86
C VAL A 386 -7.11 -7.19 -90.20
N GLU A 387 -8.18 -6.86 -90.94
CA GLU A 387 -9.13 -5.80 -90.51
C GLU A 387 -10.11 -6.10 -89.33
N LEU A 388 -10.24 -7.35 -88.85
CA LEU A 388 -11.30 -7.71 -87.89
C LEU A 388 -11.03 -7.33 -86.42
N GLU A 389 -9.80 -6.98 -86.05
CA GLU A 389 -9.39 -6.88 -84.64
C GLU A 389 -9.86 -5.59 -83.93
N GLN A 390 -10.05 -4.50 -84.67
CA GLN A 390 -10.24 -3.15 -84.07
C GLN A 390 -11.59 -2.94 -83.34
N LEU A 391 -12.62 -3.75 -83.63
CA LEU A 391 -13.93 -3.61 -82.98
C LEU A 391 -14.05 -4.33 -81.63
N GLY A 392 -13.25 -5.38 -81.38
CA GLY A 392 -13.33 -6.16 -80.14
C GLY A 392 -12.83 -5.41 -78.91
N ASN A 393 -11.78 -4.61 -79.06
CA ASN A 393 -11.09 -3.97 -77.93
C ASN A 393 -11.96 -2.92 -77.22
N ARG A 394 -12.70 -2.09 -77.99
CA ARG A 394 -13.59 -1.04 -77.46
C ARG A 394 -14.72 -1.53 -76.54
N LEU A 395 -15.03 -2.83 -76.55
CA LEU A 395 -16.03 -3.42 -75.66
C LEU A 395 -15.40 -3.88 -74.33
N LYS A 396 -14.17 -4.42 -74.35
CA LYS A 396 -13.44 -4.82 -73.13
C LYS A 396 -13.16 -3.62 -72.22
N ASP A 397 -12.69 -2.51 -72.80
CA ASP A 397 -12.36 -1.28 -72.06
C ASP A 397 -13.52 -0.79 -71.18
N LYS A 398 -14.77 -0.97 -71.64
CA LYS A 398 -15.97 -0.55 -70.92
C LYS A 398 -16.38 -1.50 -69.80
N VAL A 399 -16.10 -2.80 -69.93
CA VAL A 399 -16.33 -3.76 -68.83
C VAL A 399 -15.31 -3.56 -67.72
N VAL A 400 -14.03 -3.36 -68.07
CA VAL A 400 -12.96 -3.07 -67.10
C VAL A 400 -13.28 -1.80 -66.30
N GLN A 401 -13.72 -0.72 -66.96
CA GLN A 401 -14.14 0.52 -66.29
C GLN A 401 -15.30 0.34 -65.30
N ILE A 402 -16.26 -0.56 -65.58
CA ILE A 402 -17.37 -0.84 -64.64
C ILE A 402 -16.82 -1.56 -63.41
N THR A 403 -15.99 -2.60 -63.60
CA THR A 403 -15.44 -3.38 -62.48
C THR A 403 -14.48 -2.58 -61.59
N THR A 404 -13.70 -1.63 -62.13
CA THR A 404 -12.91 -0.72 -61.28
C THR A 404 -13.79 0.24 -60.48
N LEU A 405 -14.84 0.80 -61.08
CA LEU A 405 -15.78 1.68 -60.37
C LEU A 405 -16.56 0.93 -59.28
N GLU A 406 -16.89 -0.35 -59.48
CA GLU A 406 -17.50 -1.20 -58.45
C GLU A 406 -16.54 -1.47 -57.27
N GLN A 407 -15.25 -1.69 -57.55
CA GLN A 407 -14.21 -1.83 -56.50
C GLN A 407 -13.93 -0.52 -55.76
N GLU A 408 -13.84 0.61 -56.46
CA GLU A 408 -13.73 1.94 -55.85
C GLU A 408 -14.93 2.25 -54.94
N VAL A 409 -16.15 1.92 -55.37
CA VAL A 409 -17.37 2.08 -54.55
C VAL A 409 -17.35 1.17 -53.32
N LEU A 410 -16.72 0.00 -53.37
CA LEU A 410 -16.51 -0.86 -52.19
C LEU A 410 -15.46 -0.27 -51.23
N GLN A 411 -14.29 0.15 -51.71
CA GLN A 411 -13.25 0.76 -50.87
C GLN A 411 -13.69 2.10 -50.26
N LEU A 412 -14.47 2.89 -50.99
CA LEU A 412 -15.07 4.13 -50.47
C LEU A 412 -16.14 3.85 -49.41
N LYS A 413 -16.95 2.78 -49.55
CA LYS A 413 -17.87 2.36 -48.48
C LYS A 413 -17.11 1.91 -47.23
N GLU A 414 -16.04 1.13 -47.40
CA GLU A 414 -15.24 0.63 -46.28
C GLU A 414 -14.55 1.77 -45.53
N THR A 415 -13.89 2.70 -46.24
CA THR A 415 -13.27 3.88 -45.61
C THR A 415 -14.29 4.83 -44.98
N VAL A 416 -15.49 4.99 -45.56
CA VAL A 416 -16.60 5.73 -44.92
C VAL A 416 -17.08 5.03 -43.64
N GLU A 417 -17.21 3.71 -43.63
CA GLU A 417 -17.63 2.96 -42.44
C GLU A 417 -16.55 2.97 -41.35
N GLN A 418 -15.26 2.85 -41.71
CA GLN A 418 -14.14 3.04 -40.79
C GLN A 418 -14.12 4.46 -40.20
N GLN A 419 -14.40 5.50 -40.99
CA GLN A 419 -14.50 6.88 -40.48
C GLN A 419 -15.75 7.10 -39.63
N LYS A 420 -16.87 6.43 -39.94
CA LYS A 420 -18.10 6.42 -39.13
C LYS A 420 -17.86 5.77 -37.77
N ASN A 421 -17.12 4.66 -37.72
CA ASN A 421 -16.68 4.04 -36.47
C ASN A 421 -15.74 4.95 -35.67
N LYS A 422 -14.70 5.52 -36.30
CA LYS A 422 -13.83 6.52 -35.65
C LYS A 422 -14.60 7.75 -35.14
N ASN A 423 -15.65 8.18 -35.85
CA ASN A 423 -16.52 9.27 -35.40
C ASN A 423 -17.40 8.86 -34.21
N ASN A 424 -17.88 7.61 -34.16
CA ASN A 424 -18.59 7.05 -33.02
C ASN A 424 -17.67 6.92 -31.79
N ASP A 425 -16.45 6.40 -31.94
CA ASP A 425 -15.45 6.31 -30.87
C ASP A 425 -15.13 7.70 -30.29
N LEU A 426 -14.99 8.71 -31.15
CA LEU A 426 -14.77 10.10 -30.75
C LEU A 426 -16.00 10.68 -30.03
N ARG A 427 -17.22 10.38 -30.47
CA ARG A 427 -18.46 10.76 -29.77
C ARG A 427 -18.54 10.10 -28.40
N GLU A 428 -18.22 8.82 -28.29
CA GLU A 428 -18.27 8.08 -27.02
C GLU A 428 -17.21 8.60 -26.04
N LYS A 429 -15.98 8.84 -26.51
CA LYS A 429 -14.90 9.43 -25.70
C LYS A 429 -15.23 10.86 -25.27
N ASN A 430 -15.83 11.67 -26.16
CA ASN A 430 -16.27 13.03 -25.84
C ASN A 430 -17.44 13.03 -24.85
N TRP A 431 -18.42 12.13 -25.04
CA TRP A 431 -19.55 11.94 -24.12
C TRP A 431 -19.09 11.50 -22.74
N LYS A 432 -18.19 10.51 -22.63
CA LYS A 432 -17.56 10.08 -21.36
C LYS A 432 -16.80 11.22 -20.67
N ALA A 433 -16.07 12.04 -21.42
CA ALA A 433 -15.40 13.22 -20.88
C ALA A 433 -16.41 14.27 -20.37
N MET A 434 -17.52 14.46 -21.06
CA MET A 434 -18.58 15.40 -20.67
C MET A 434 -19.42 14.90 -19.48
N GLU A 435 -19.64 13.58 -19.36
CA GLU A 435 -20.28 12.95 -18.20
C GLU A 435 -19.37 12.99 -16.96
N ALA A 436 -18.06 12.80 -17.13
CA ALA A 436 -17.07 13.00 -16.08
C ALA A 436 -17.01 14.47 -15.62
N LEU A 437 -17.06 15.43 -16.55
CA LEU A 437 -17.13 16.86 -16.24
C LEU A 437 -18.41 17.21 -15.46
N ALA A 438 -19.58 16.80 -15.95
CA ALA A 438 -20.86 17.03 -15.27
C ALA A 438 -20.91 16.39 -13.87
N SER A 439 -20.27 15.23 -13.70
CA SER A 439 -20.12 14.57 -12.39
C SER A 439 -19.21 15.36 -11.44
N ALA A 440 -18.12 15.94 -11.94
CA ALA A 440 -17.23 16.80 -11.17
C ALA A 440 -17.89 18.14 -10.79
N GLU A 441 -18.62 18.77 -11.71
CA GLU A 441 -19.40 19.99 -11.46
C GLU A 441 -20.48 19.75 -10.41
N LYS A 442 -21.22 18.64 -10.51
CA LYS A 442 -22.22 18.22 -9.51
C LYS A 442 -21.58 18.04 -8.13
N MET A 443 -20.47 17.30 -8.04
CA MET A 443 -19.76 17.07 -6.76
C MET A 443 -19.22 18.40 -6.17
N CYS A 444 -18.81 19.35 -7.01
CA CYS A 444 -18.41 20.68 -6.59
C CYS A 444 -19.60 21.48 -6.02
N GLY A 445 -20.75 21.43 -6.68
CA GLY A 445 -22.00 22.04 -6.22
C GLY A 445 -22.50 21.45 -4.88
N GLU A 446 -22.43 20.14 -4.71
CA GLU A 446 -22.79 19.44 -3.46
C GLU A 446 -21.84 19.80 -2.31
N LYS A 447 -20.53 19.93 -2.57
CA LYS A 447 -19.56 20.43 -1.59
C LYS A 447 -19.81 21.90 -1.21
N PHE A 448 -20.19 22.73 -2.18
CA PHE A 448 -20.52 24.14 -1.94
C PHE A 448 -21.80 24.32 -1.10
N SER A 449 -22.85 23.55 -1.38
CA SER A 449 -24.09 23.61 -0.59
C SER A 449 -23.89 23.10 0.84
N ALA A 450 -23.15 22.01 1.02
CA ALA A 450 -22.78 21.50 2.35
C ALA A 450 -21.96 22.52 3.16
N ALA A 451 -20.93 23.12 2.55
CA ALA A 451 -20.12 24.16 3.20
C ALA A 451 -20.94 25.40 3.58
N LYS A 452 -21.91 25.79 2.74
CA LYS A 452 -22.84 26.87 3.06
C LYS A 452 -23.73 26.52 4.27
N GLN A 453 -24.31 25.31 4.31
CA GLN A 453 -25.18 24.88 5.41
C GLN A 453 -24.43 24.82 6.75
N ILE A 454 -23.17 24.33 6.75
CA ILE A 454 -22.31 24.32 7.94
C ILE A 454 -22.07 25.74 8.47
N LYS A 455 -21.86 26.74 7.58
CA LYS A 455 -21.72 28.15 7.98
C LYS A 455 -23.01 28.71 8.59
N GLU A 456 -24.15 28.45 7.97
CA GLU A 456 -25.45 28.96 8.43
C GLU A 456 -25.83 28.38 9.81
N GLU A 457 -25.51 27.11 10.08
CA GLU A 457 -25.68 26.50 11.40
C GLU A 457 -24.69 27.06 12.44
N ALA A 458 -23.41 27.24 12.10
CA ALA A 458 -22.42 27.82 13.02
C ALA A 458 -22.80 29.26 13.45
N GLU A 459 -23.30 30.07 12.52
CA GLU A 459 -23.84 31.40 12.83
C GLU A 459 -25.11 31.33 13.70
N HIS A 460 -25.95 30.30 13.54
CA HIS A 460 -27.15 30.09 14.36
C HIS A 460 -26.80 29.71 15.80
N GLN A 461 -25.88 28.76 16.00
CA GLN A 461 -25.39 28.36 17.32
C GLN A 461 -24.74 29.52 18.08
N LEU A 462 -23.95 30.37 17.39
CA LEU A 462 -23.34 31.55 18.01
C LEU A 462 -24.40 32.54 18.56
N ARG A 463 -25.48 32.79 17.81
CA ARG A 463 -26.60 33.65 18.24
C ARG A 463 -27.37 33.05 19.43
N LEU A 464 -27.55 31.73 19.46
CA LEU A 464 -28.19 31.03 20.58
C LEU A 464 -27.38 31.16 21.87
N VAL A 465 -26.07 30.86 21.82
CA VAL A 465 -25.17 30.95 22.99
C VAL A 465 -25.10 32.38 23.54
N HIS A 466 -25.07 33.41 22.68
CA HIS A 466 -25.07 34.79 23.15
C HIS A 466 -26.38 35.14 23.90
N THR A 467 -27.53 34.73 23.34
CA THR A 467 -28.84 34.97 23.95
C THR A 467 -28.94 34.32 25.34
N GLN A 468 -28.56 33.05 25.46
CA GLN A 468 -28.55 32.31 26.73
C GLN A 468 -27.61 32.92 27.78
N THR A 469 -26.46 33.44 27.34
CA THR A 469 -25.49 34.12 28.23
C THR A 469 -26.08 35.40 28.83
N LYS A 470 -26.79 36.18 28.01
CA LYS A 470 -27.48 37.42 28.40
C LYS A 470 -28.63 37.15 29.39
N GLU A 471 -29.44 36.13 29.11
CA GLU A 471 -30.51 35.66 30.01
C GLU A 471 -29.98 35.19 31.37
N MET A 472 -28.90 34.39 31.39
CA MET A 472 -28.31 33.89 32.64
C MET A 472 -27.72 35.00 33.50
N LEU A 473 -27.04 35.99 32.91
CA LEU A 473 -26.51 37.12 33.65
C LEU A 473 -27.62 37.97 34.29
N GLN A 474 -28.71 38.25 33.56
CA GLN A 474 -29.89 38.93 34.10
C GLN A 474 -30.57 38.14 35.23
N GLY A 475 -30.59 36.80 35.15
CA GLY A 475 -31.12 35.94 36.21
C GLY A 475 -30.30 35.95 37.51
N LEU A 476 -29.00 36.22 37.44
CA LEU A 476 -28.11 36.26 38.61
C LEU A 476 -28.16 37.60 39.36
N PHE A 477 -28.48 38.71 38.69
CA PHE A 477 -28.56 40.04 39.27
C PHE A 477 -29.87 40.75 38.87
N PRO A 478 -31.04 40.29 39.34
CA PRO A 478 -32.34 40.77 38.87
C PRO A 478 -32.65 42.23 39.23
N GLU A 479 -31.94 42.83 40.18
CA GLU A 479 -32.05 44.27 40.52
C GLU A 479 -31.15 45.16 39.61
N VAL A 480 -30.26 44.56 38.80
CA VAL A 480 -29.38 45.25 37.86
C VAL A 480 -30.06 45.40 36.49
N SER A 481 -30.62 46.59 36.25
CA SER A 481 -31.29 46.93 34.99
C SER A 481 -30.28 47.37 33.91
N VAL A 482 -30.47 46.87 32.67
CA VAL A 482 -29.67 47.18 31.46
C VAL A 482 -30.55 47.09 30.21
N SER A 483 -30.37 47.96 29.22
CA SER A 483 -31.23 48.00 28.03
C SER A 483 -31.05 46.80 27.09
N SER A 484 -32.15 46.17 26.66
CA SER A 484 -32.06 44.93 25.86
C SER A 484 -31.51 45.15 24.43
N GLN A 485 -31.65 46.36 23.86
CA GLN A 485 -31.46 46.64 22.42
C GLN A 485 -30.03 47.08 22.00
N GLN A 486 -29.06 47.07 22.92
CA GLN A 486 -27.66 47.38 22.60
C GLN A 486 -26.92 46.20 21.93
N LEU A 487 -25.81 46.52 21.26
CA LEU A 487 -24.85 45.53 20.78
C LEU A 487 -24.24 44.74 21.94
N ASP A 488 -24.00 43.46 21.70
CA ASP A 488 -23.49 42.42 22.61
C ASP A 488 -22.33 42.87 23.51
N SER A 489 -21.38 43.62 22.94
CA SER A 489 -20.18 44.13 23.64
C SER A 489 -20.49 45.27 24.62
N ASP A 490 -21.44 46.15 24.26
CA ASP A 490 -21.77 47.33 25.05
C ASP A 490 -22.71 46.96 26.21
N TRP A 491 -23.63 46.03 25.95
CA TRP A 491 -24.54 45.48 26.95
C TRP A 491 -23.80 44.87 28.16
N LEU A 492 -22.72 44.11 27.89
CA LEU A 492 -21.96 43.42 28.94
C LEU A 492 -21.11 44.38 29.80
N GLN A 493 -20.71 45.53 29.26
CA GLN A 493 -20.02 46.61 30.00
C GLN A 493 -20.98 47.29 30.99
N GLU A 494 -22.17 47.68 30.53
CA GLU A 494 -23.18 48.38 31.34
C GLU A 494 -23.67 47.51 32.51
N PHE A 495 -23.91 46.21 32.26
CA PHE A 495 -24.26 45.23 33.30
C PHE A 495 -23.22 45.15 34.42
N LYS A 496 -21.92 45.09 34.05
CA LYS A 496 -20.82 45.00 35.02
C LYS A 496 -20.72 46.23 35.93
N GLN A 497 -20.95 47.42 35.38
CA GLN A 497 -20.87 48.68 36.14
C GLN A 497 -21.95 48.73 37.23
N ASN A 498 -23.21 48.47 36.84
CA ASN A 498 -24.37 48.58 37.72
C ASN A 498 -24.34 47.54 38.87
N ALA A 499 -23.78 46.34 38.63
CA ALA A 499 -23.63 45.31 39.66
C ALA A 499 -22.63 45.68 40.78
N LEU A 500 -21.64 46.55 40.51
CA LEU A 500 -20.63 46.95 41.49
C LEU A 500 -21.14 48.00 42.49
N GLU A 501 -22.06 48.88 42.07
CA GLU A 501 -22.59 49.95 42.94
C GLU A 501 -23.55 49.41 44.01
N PHE A 502 -24.26 48.33 43.71
CA PHE A 502 -25.15 47.63 44.64
C PHE A 502 -24.42 47.06 45.86
N LEU A 503 -23.22 46.50 45.65
CA LEU A 503 -22.49 45.74 46.68
C LEU A 503 -21.93 46.61 47.82
N ASN A 504 -21.91 47.93 47.66
CA ASN A 504 -21.10 48.85 48.47
C ASN A 504 -21.86 49.54 49.63
N GLN A 505 -23.11 49.15 49.92
CA GLN A 505 -24.02 49.93 50.78
C GLN A 505 -24.30 49.34 52.19
N GLN A 506 -23.76 48.16 52.54
CA GLN A 506 -24.41 47.25 53.52
C GLN A 506 -23.84 47.16 54.97
N SER A 507 -22.83 47.93 55.40
CA SER A 507 -22.01 47.54 56.58
C SER A 507 -21.86 48.57 57.74
N LYS A 508 -22.67 48.47 58.82
CA LYS A 508 -22.45 49.15 60.14
C LYS A 508 -23.18 48.49 61.35
N ASP A 509 -22.44 47.89 62.30
CA ASP A 509 -22.59 48.04 63.79
C ASP A 509 -21.57 47.14 64.55
N PRO A 510 -20.93 47.49 65.70
CA PRO A 510 -19.70 46.80 66.14
C PRO A 510 -19.74 45.88 67.38
N SER A 511 -20.72 45.96 68.29
CA SER A 511 -20.54 45.41 69.66
C SER A 511 -20.89 43.92 69.83
N ASP A 512 -22.04 43.48 69.33
CA ASP A 512 -22.38 42.05 69.25
C ASP A 512 -21.57 41.34 68.14
N LEU A 513 -20.98 42.10 67.21
CA LEU A 513 -19.92 41.59 66.36
C LEU A 513 -18.72 41.14 67.19
N ALA A 514 -18.21 41.87 68.19
CA ALA A 514 -16.90 41.54 68.78
C ALA A 514 -16.72 40.08 69.28
N LEU A 515 -17.78 39.41 69.78
CA LEU A 515 -17.74 37.98 70.11
C LEU A 515 -17.96 37.09 68.89
N LYS A 516 -18.98 37.38 68.07
CA LYS A 516 -19.25 36.66 66.81
C LYS A 516 -18.13 36.79 65.78
N LEU A 517 -17.34 37.85 65.87
CA LEU A 517 -16.15 38.16 65.10
C LEU A 517 -15.00 37.28 65.58
N LYS A 518 -14.86 37.03 66.88
CA LYS A 518 -13.85 36.10 67.39
C LYS A 518 -14.21 34.64 67.07
N GLU A 519 -15.49 34.27 67.21
CA GLU A 519 -15.99 32.96 66.75
C GLU A 519 -15.88 32.84 65.21
N ALA A 520 -16.14 33.91 64.46
CA ALA A 520 -15.93 33.95 63.01
C ALA A 520 -14.46 34.04 62.60
N GLU A 521 -13.54 34.60 63.41
CA GLU A 521 -12.09 34.63 63.18
C GLU A 521 -11.52 33.21 63.39
N GLU A 522 -11.99 32.49 64.40
CA GLU A 522 -11.63 31.09 64.62
C GLU A 522 -12.22 30.19 63.52
N ALA A 523 -13.49 30.39 63.14
CA ALA A 523 -14.11 29.69 62.01
C ALA A 523 -13.51 30.08 60.65
N GLN A 524 -13.10 31.33 60.47
CA GLN A 524 -12.37 31.83 59.29
C GLN A 524 -10.96 31.25 59.25
N SER A 525 -10.29 31.10 60.39
CA SER A 525 -8.99 30.44 60.47
C SER A 525 -9.09 28.97 60.06
N THR A 526 -10.12 28.24 60.49
CA THR A 526 -10.34 26.86 60.02
C THR A 526 -10.74 26.83 58.54
N LEU A 527 -11.67 27.68 58.10
CA LEU A 527 -12.08 27.76 56.68
C LEU A 527 -10.94 28.21 55.76
N GLN A 528 -10.01 29.04 56.24
CA GLN A 528 -8.83 29.44 55.50
C GLN A 528 -7.85 28.28 55.37
N VAL A 529 -7.58 27.53 56.45
CA VAL A 529 -6.77 26.30 56.39
C VAL A 529 -7.41 25.26 55.46
N ASP A 530 -8.73 25.11 55.50
CA ASP A 530 -9.46 24.23 54.58
C ASP A 530 -9.36 24.75 53.13
N CYS A 531 -9.48 26.06 52.91
CA CYS A 531 -9.30 26.66 51.58
C CYS A 531 -7.86 26.56 51.06
N GLU A 532 -6.85 26.59 51.94
CA GLU A 532 -5.45 26.37 51.58
C GLU A 532 -5.16 24.89 51.29
N GLN A 533 -5.85 23.95 51.97
CA GLN A 533 -5.88 22.53 51.58
C GLN A 533 -6.58 22.33 50.23
N TYR A 534 -7.79 22.87 50.03
CA TYR A 534 -8.49 22.79 48.74
C TYR A 534 -7.68 23.42 47.60
N ARG A 535 -7.01 24.54 47.84
CA ARG A 535 -6.11 25.19 46.87
C ARG A 535 -4.89 24.35 46.53
N THR A 536 -4.35 23.62 47.52
CA THR A 536 -3.27 22.65 47.29
C THR A 536 -3.76 21.48 46.44
N VAL A 537 -4.88 20.84 46.80
CA VAL A 537 -5.48 19.74 46.02
C VAL A 537 -5.89 20.19 44.62
N LEU A 538 -6.38 21.42 44.46
CA LEU A 538 -6.68 22.00 43.14
C LEU A 538 -5.40 22.22 42.32
N ALA A 539 -4.31 22.71 42.92
CA ALA A 539 -3.03 22.85 42.21
C ALA A 539 -2.40 21.49 41.83
N GLU A 540 -2.54 20.48 42.68
CA GLU A 540 -2.11 19.10 42.41
C GLU A 540 -2.94 18.45 41.29
N THR A 541 -4.26 18.62 41.31
CA THR A 541 -5.15 18.11 40.25
C THR A 541 -5.01 18.89 38.94
N GLU A 542 -4.77 20.21 38.97
CA GLU A 542 -4.38 20.99 37.78
C GLU A 542 -3.00 20.57 37.25
N GLY A 543 -2.08 20.16 38.13
CA GLY A 543 -0.82 19.50 37.76
C GLY A 543 -1.09 18.20 36.97
N MET A 544 -1.77 17.25 37.60
CA MET A 544 -2.12 15.95 36.98
C MET A 544 -2.93 16.11 35.68
N LEU A 545 -3.84 17.08 35.59
CA LEU A 545 -4.60 17.35 34.37
C LEU A 545 -3.72 17.92 33.24
N ARG A 546 -2.73 18.77 33.55
CA ARG A 546 -1.78 19.27 32.55
C ARG A 546 -0.81 18.19 32.09
N ASP A 547 -0.33 17.33 33.00
CA ASP A 547 0.51 16.19 32.64
C ASP A 547 -0.27 15.17 31.79
N LEU A 548 -1.55 14.92 32.12
CA LEU A 548 -2.44 14.07 31.32
C LEU A 548 -2.74 14.69 29.94
N GLN A 549 -3.09 15.98 29.88
CA GLN A 549 -3.30 16.70 28.61
C GLN A 549 -2.06 16.59 27.73
N LYS A 550 -0.88 16.91 28.28
CA LYS A 550 0.39 16.81 27.57
C LYS A 550 0.66 15.38 27.08
N SER A 551 0.42 14.37 27.92
CA SER A 551 0.59 12.96 27.51
C SER A 551 -0.35 12.56 26.37
N VAL A 552 -1.57 13.11 26.34
CA VAL A 552 -2.53 12.90 25.24
C VAL A 552 -2.11 13.64 23.97
N GLU A 553 -1.61 14.87 24.08
CA GLU A 553 -1.05 15.64 22.95
C GLU A 553 0.20 14.94 22.35
N GLU A 554 1.09 14.41 23.19
CA GLU A 554 2.26 13.64 22.76
C GLU A 554 1.86 12.32 22.08
N GLU A 555 0.87 11.58 22.60
CA GLU A 555 0.31 10.41 21.91
C GLU A 555 -0.39 10.78 20.59
N GLU A 556 -1.19 11.87 20.56
CA GLU A 556 -1.87 12.31 19.34
C GLU A 556 -0.84 12.65 18.24
N HIS A 557 0.28 13.28 18.59
CA HIS A 557 1.40 13.50 17.68
C HIS A 557 2.04 12.19 17.17
N VAL A 558 2.21 11.19 18.04
CA VAL A 558 2.70 9.85 17.65
C VAL A 558 1.72 9.14 16.71
N TRP A 559 0.41 9.21 16.97
CA TRP A 559 -0.62 8.61 16.12
C TRP A 559 -0.77 9.34 14.77
N LYS A 560 -0.68 10.68 14.74
CA LYS A 560 -0.57 11.46 13.49
C LYS A 560 0.65 11.07 12.66
N GLY A 561 1.81 10.85 13.30
CA GLY A 561 3.02 10.38 12.64
C GLY A 561 2.85 8.99 12.01
N LYS A 562 2.32 8.02 12.76
CA LYS A 562 2.00 6.67 12.27
C LYS A 562 1.00 6.67 11.12
N LEU A 563 -0.03 7.53 11.18
CA LEU A 563 -1.02 7.68 10.12
C LEU A 563 -0.37 8.21 8.84
N ALA A 564 0.43 9.29 8.92
CA ALA A 564 1.14 9.84 7.78
C ALA A 564 2.15 8.85 7.16
N GLU A 565 2.81 8.02 7.99
CA GLU A 565 3.67 6.94 7.48
C GLU A 565 2.86 5.85 6.78
N SER A 566 1.72 5.43 7.35
CA SER A 566 0.80 4.47 6.73
C SER A 566 0.26 4.99 5.40
N ASP A 567 -0.16 6.25 5.33
CA ASP A 567 -0.66 6.87 4.09
C ASP A 567 0.44 6.95 3.03
N ALA A 568 1.69 7.26 3.41
CA ALA A 568 2.84 7.23 2.51
C ALA A 568 3.17 5.81 2.01
N GLN A 569 3.03 4.78 2.86
CA GLN A 569 3.18 3.38 2.46
C GLN A 569 2.05 2.94 1.51
N VAL A 570 0.80 3.36 1.75
CA VAL A 570 -0.35 3.10 0.86
C VAL A 570 -0.17 3.78 -0.50
N LEU A 571 0.25 5.06 -0.54
CA LEU A 571 0.59 5.76 -1.78
C LEU A 571 1.72 5.07 -2.56
N LYS A 572 2.76 4.59 -1.85
CA LYS A 572 3.83 3.81 -2.47
C LYS A 572 3.32 2.48 -3.04
N ALA A 573 2.48 1.76 -2.31
CA ALA A 573 1.85 0.53 -2.80
C ALA A 573 0.95 0.80 -4.02
N GLN A 574 0.17 1.88 -4.03
CA GLN A 574 -0.65 2.29 -5.18
C GLN A 574 0.19 2.62 -6.41
N THR A 575 1.32 3.33 -6.26
CA THR A 575 2.21 3.60 -7.42
C THR A 575 2.88 2.32 -7.94
N GLN A 576 3.22 1.36 -7.06
CA GLN A 576 3.74 0.05 -7.46
C GLN A 576 2.68 -0.81 -8.17
N VAL A 577 1.45 -0.88 -7.66
CA VAL A 577 0.32 -1.56 -8.32
C VAL A 577 0.07 -0.95 -9.69
N LYS A 578 -0.01 0.39 -9.79
CA LYS A 578 -0.21 1.04 -11.09
C LYS A 578 0.92 0.76 -12.08
N THR A 579 2.18 0.77 -11.63
CA THR A 579 3.32 0.42 -12.50
C THR A 579 3.20 -1.01 -13.01
N LEU A 580 2.74 -1.96 -12.16
CA LEU A 580 2.48 -3.33 -12.57
C LEU A 580 1.32 -3.42 -13.56
N GLU A 581 0.21 -2.71 -13.32
CA GLU A 581 -0.93 -2.61 -14.23
C GLU A 581 -0.50 -2.08 -15.62
N ASP A 582 0.26 -0.98 -15.65
CA ASP A 582 0.81 -0.39 -16.88
C ASP A 582 1.70 -1.41 -17.65
N THR A 583 2.58 -2.15 -16.96
CA THR A 583 3.40 -3.20 -17.61
C THR A 583 2.59 -4.42 -18.07
N LEU A 584 1.50 -4.77 -17.38
CA LEU A 584 0.64 -5.88 -17.74
C LEU A 584 -0.21 -5.52 -18.96
N GLU A 585 -0.65 -4.27 -19.07
CA GLU A 585 -1.31 -3.73 -20.26
C GLU A 585 -0.36 -3.72 -21.47
N GLN A 586 0.91 -3.33 -21.29
CA GLN A 586 1.92 -3.42 -22.36
C GLN A 586 2.19 -4.88 -22.79
N MET A 587 2.33 -5.83 -21.86
CA MET A 587 2.50 -7.24 -22.21
C MET A 587 1.29 -7.84 -22.94
N LYS A 588 0.06 -7.34 -22.71
CA LYS A 588 -1.11 -7.72 -23.54
C LYS A 588 -0.98 -7.21 -24.97
N LEU A 589 -0.55 -5.97 -25.17
CA LEU A 589 -0.34 -5.39 -26.50
C LEU A 589 0.75 -6.16 -27.26
N GLU A 590 1.91 -6.39 -26.64
CA GLU A 590 2.99 -7.20 -27.22
C GLU A 590 2.54 -8.63 -27.56
N SER A 591 1.65 -9.21 -26.75
CA SER A 591 1.04 -10.52 -27.05
C SER A 591 0.02 -10.46 -28.20
N GLN A 592 -0.71 -9.35 -28.39
CA GLN A 592 -1.63 -9.17 -29.53
C GLN A 592 -0.88 -8.94 -30.83
N ASP A 593 0.20 -8.17 -30.81
CA ASP A 593 1.08 -7.96 -31.97
C ASP A 593 1.78 -9.27 -32.35
N MET A 594 2.19 -10.09 -31.36
CA MET A 594 2.72 -11.43 -31.61
C MET A 594 1.69 -12.38 -32.23
N GLU A 595 0.41 -12.32 -31.82
CA GLU A 595 -0.64 -13.15 -32.42
C GLU A 595 -0.92 -12.75 -33.87
N GLN A 596 -1.02 -11.45 -34.16
CA GLN A 596 -1.12 -10.94 -35.54
C GLN A 596 0.09 -11.38 -36.40
N MET A 597 1.30 -11.36 -35.84
CA MET A 597 2.49 -11.83 -36.54
C MET A 597 2.43 -13.33 -36.86
N LYS A 598 1.87 -14.18 -35.97
CA LYS A 598 1.62 -15.60 -36.26
C LYS A 598 0.60 -15.79 -37.38
N GLU A 599 -0.51 -15.04 -37.37
CA GLU A 599 -1.53 -15.12 -38.43
C GLU A 599 -0.94 -14.76 -39.80
N LEU A 600 -0.09 -13.72 -39.88
CA LEU A 600 0.63 -13.36 -41.10
C LEU A 600 1.60 -14.47 -41.56
N VAL A 601 2.34 -15.11 -40.64
CA VAL A 601 3.22 -16.24 -40.96
C VAL A 601 2.42 -17.44 -41.49
N VAL A 602 1.34 -17.82 -40.81
CA VAL A 602 0.47 -18.94 -41.25
C VAL A 602 -0.17 -18.65 -42.62
N GLY A 603 -0.55 -17.39 -42.88
CA GLY A 603 -1.05 -16.96 -44.19
C GLY A 603 0.00 -17.13 -45.30
N LEU A 604 1.25 -16.73 -45.05
CA LEU A 604 2.36 -16.90 -45.98
C LEU A 604 2.74 -18.38 -46.18
N GLU A 605 2.75 -19.18 -45.11
CA GLU A 605 2.99 -20.63 -45.17
C GLU A 605 1.92 -21.34 -46.02
N ALA A 606 0.64 -21.02 -45.82
CA ALA A 606 -0.46 -21.55 -46.63
C ALA A 606 -0.35 -21.12 -48.11
N GLN A 607 0.08 -19.88 -48.38
CA GLN A 607 0.26 -19.37 -49.73
C GLN A 607 1.44 -20.04 -50.45
N LEU A 608 2.54 -20.32 -49.74
CA LEU A 608 3.68 -21.10 -50.24
C LEU A 608 3.29 -22.56 -50.49
N GLN A 609 2.58 -23.20 -49.55
CA GLN A 609 2.08 -24.57 -49.69
C GLN A 609 1.18 -24.70 -50.93
N HIS A 610 0.27 -23.76 -51.17
CA HIS A 610 -0.58 -23.73 -52.36
C HIS A 610 0.22 -23.58 -53.66
N GLN A 611 1.29 -22.76 -53.69
CA GLN A 611 2.17 -22.69 -54.87
C GLN A 611 2.92 -24.01 -55.09
N LEU A 612 3.38 -24.66 -54.02
CA LEU A 612 4.12 -25.92 -54.07
C LEU A 612 3.22 -27.07 -54.56
N GLU A 613 1.98 -27.16 -54.08
CA GLU A 613 0.97 -28.10 -54.56
C GLU A 613 0.57 -27.81 -56.01
N SER A 614 0.34 -26.55 -56.38
CA SER A 614 0.06 -26.15 -57.77
C SER A 614 1.18 -26.60 -58.72
N ALA A 615 2.44 -26.27 -58.39
CA ALA A 615 3.61 -26.71 -59.14
C ALA A 615 3.73 -28.24 -59.20
N HIS A 616 3.40 -28.95 -58.12
CA HIS A 616 3.38 -30.42 -58.09
C HIS A 616 2.33 -30.99 -59.06
N THR A 617 1.09 -30.49 -59.04
CA THR A 617 0.05 -30.96 -59.97
C THR A 617 0.40 -30.65 -61.43
N GLN A 618 1.08 -29.53 -61.71
CA GLN A 618 1.53 -29.19 -63.06
C GLN A 618 2.69 -30.10 -63.52
N CYS A 619 3.65 -30.41 -62.65
CA CYS A 619 4.67 -31.44 -62.92
C CYS A 619 4.04 -32.84 -63.12
N GLN A 620 2.98 -33.16 -62.39
CA GLN A 620 2.25 -34.43 -62.54
C GLN A 620 1.52 -34.51 -63.89
N LYS A 621 0.88 -33.43 -64.35
CA LYS A 621 0.28 -33.33 -65.69
C LYS A 621 1.32 -33.54 -66.79
N TYR A 622 2.43 -32.80 -66.76
CA TYR A 622 3.53 -33.01 -67.72
C TYR A 622 4.11 -34.44 -67.66
N SER A 623 4.11 -35.10 -66.49
CA SER A 623 4.52 -36.50 -66.35
C SER A 623 3.54 -37.50 -66.98
N VAL A 624 2.25 -37.14 -67.12
CA VAL A 624 1.24 -37.92 -67.85
C VAL A 624 1.34 -37.66 -69.35
N GLU A 625 1.35 -36.39 -69.77
CA GLU A 625 1.50 -35.98 -71.17
C GLU A 625 2.76 -36.60 -71.82
N VAL A 626 3.89 -36.60 -71.11
CA VAL A 626 5.15 -37.22 -71.57
C VAL A 626 5.05 -38.75 -71.66
N LYS A 627 4.17 -39.42 -70.89
CA LYS A 627 3.91 -40.86 -71.04
C LYS A 627 3.00 -41.14 -72.23
N GLU A 628 1.97 -40.32 -72.44
CA GLU A 628 1.05 -40.44 -73.58
C GLU A 628 1.79 -40.21 -74.91
N VAL A 629 2.64 -39.18 -75.00
CA VAL A 629 3.52 -38.97 -76.16
C VAL A 629 4.48 -40.13 -76.38
N ARG A 630 5.06 -40.70 -75.31
CA ARG A 630 5.90 -41.91 -75.42
C ARG A 630 5.11 -43.15 -75.86
N GLN A 631 3.87 -43.29 -75.42
CA GLN A 631 2.98 -44.36 -75.85
C GLN A 631 2.65 -44.23 -77.34
N HIS A 632 2.22 -43.06 -77.80
CA HIS A 632 1.95 -42.82 -79.23
C HIS A 632 3.19 -42.98 -80.12
N LEU A 633 4.37 -42.62 -79.63
CA LEU A 633 5.62 -42.92 -80.32
C LEU A 633 5.87 -44.43 -80.42
N CYS A 634 5.66 -45.19 -79.33
CA CYS A 634 5.73 -46.66 -79.37
C CYS A 634 4.67 -47.30 -80.29
N GLU A 635 3.43 -46.81 -80.26
CA GLU A 635 2.32 -47.29 -81.10
C GLU A 635 2.61 -47.06 -82.59
N MET A 636 3.14 -45.89 -82.93
CA MET A 636 3.61 -45.58 -84.29
C MET A 636 4.86 -46.40 -84.65
N GLU A 637 5.77 -46.65 -83.71
CA GLU A 637 6.90 -47.57 -83.88
C GLU A 637 6.49 -49.05 -84.02
N THR A 638 5.29 -49.44 -83.58
CA THR A 638 4.69 -50.76 -83.87
C THR A 638 3.97 -50.77 -85.20
N HIS A 639 3.17 -49.74 -85.54
CA HIS A 639 2.55 -49.62 -86.87
C HIS A 639 3.58 -49.51 -88.02
N MET A 640 4.78 -48.97 -87.76
CA MET A 640 5.91 -48.98 -88.70
C MET A 640 6.62 -50.35 -88.82
N ARG A 641 6.32 -51.31 -87.94
CA ARG A 641 6.84 -52.70 -87.98
C ARG A 641 5.80 -53.70 -88.49
N ASP A 642 4.55 -53.53 -88.08
CA ASP A 642 3.40 -54.33 -88.51
C ASP A 642 2.81 -53.74 -89.80
N GLY A 643 3.50 -53.97 -90.91
CA GLY A 643 3.26 -53.28 -92.19
C GLY A 643 1.97 -53.68 -92.91
N GLU A 644 0.86 -53.02 -92.57
CA GLU A 644 -0.41 -53.08 -93.32
C GLU A 644 -0.94 -51.69 -93.74
N LEU A 645 -1.39 -51.60 -95.00
CA LEU A 645 -2.12 -50.52 -95.68
C LEU A 645 -1.54 -49.07 -95.65
N ILE A 646 -0.73 -48.78 -96.67
CA ILE A 646 -0.48 -47.40 -97.15
C ILE A 646 -1.45 -47.09 -98.30
N GLU A 647 -2.67 -46.57 -98.02
CA GLU A 647 -3.54 -46.01 -99.09
C GLU A 647 -4.65 -45.02 -98.64
N SER A 648 -4.56 -44.35 -97.46
CA SER A 648 -5.69 -43.53 -96.96
C SER A 648 -5.37 -42.25 -96.16
N LEU A 649 -4.11 -41.77 -96.11
CA LEU A 649 -3.72 -40.64 -95.23
C LEU A 649 -2.93 -39.49 -95.86
N THR A 650 -2.94 -39.35 -97.20
CA THR A 650 -2.25 -38.26 -97.90
C THR A 650 -2.76 -36.87 -97.49
N ASP A 651 -4.07 -36.72 -97.23
CA ASP A 651 -4.71 -35.42 -96.97
C ASP A 651 -4.57 -34.90 -95.53
N GLN A 652 -4.14 -35.74 -94.57
CA GLN A 652 -4.02 -35.33 -93.16
C GLN A 652 -2.61 -34.84 -92.78
N VAL A 653 -1.56 -35.32 -93.47
CA VAL A 653 -0.16 -35.05 -93.10
C VAL A 653 0.26 -33.59 -93.32
N GLU A 654 -0.41 -32.85 -94.22
CA GLU A 654 -0.06 -31.44 -94.49
C GLU A 654 -0.80 -30.41 -93.62
N GLN A 655 -2.03 -30.69 -93.15
CA GLN A 655 -2.82 -29.69 -92.39
C GLN A 655 -2.36 -29.48 -90.94
N GLU A 656 -1.99 -30.55 -90.25
CA GLU A 656 -1.55 -30.51 -88.84
C GLU A 656 -0.27 -29.67 -88.64
N PRO A 657 0.88 -29.97 -89.30
CA PRO A 657 2.11 -29.24 -89.07
C PRO A 657 2.02 -27.77 -89.53
N ALA A 658 1.20 -27.48 -90.56
CA ALA A 658 0.94 -26.10 -90.98
C ALA A 658 0.20 -25.30 -89.88
N LYS A 659 -0.90 -25.84 -89.32
CA LYS A 659 -1.64 -25.19 -88.22
C LYS A 659 -0.79 -25.02 -86.97
N LEU A 660 -0.05 -26.05 -86.58
CA LEU A 660 0.84 -25.99 -85.41
C LEU A 660 1.98 -24.99 -85.61
N LYS A 661 2.55 -24.89 -86.82
CA LYS A 661 3.56 -23.88 -87.13
C LYS A 661 3.01 -22.45 -87.05
N THR A 662 1.87 -22.16 -87.65
CA THR A 662 1.27 -20.81 -87.57
C THR A 662 0.91 -20.44 -86.13
N GLN A 663 0.34 -21.38 -85.34
CA GLN A 663 0.08 -21.13 -83.92
C GLN A 663 1.37 -20.90 -83.11
N LEU A 664 2.46 -21.60 -83.43
CA LEU A 664 3.75 -21.40 -82.77
C LEU A 664 4.36 -20.04 -83.13
N GLU A 665 4.29 -19.64 -84.40
CA GLU A 665 4.76 -18.34 -84.87
C GLU A 665 3.92 -17.19 -84.25
N GLU A 666 2.60 -17.30 -84.19
CA GLU A 666 1.74 -16.36 -83.44
C GLU A 666 2.09 -16.32 -81.94
N THR A 667 2.33 -17.48 -81.31
CA THR A 667 2.66 -17.54 -79.87
C THR A 667 4.01 -16.88 -79.60
N VAL A 668 5.03 -17.16 -80.42
CA VAL A 668 6.38 -16.58 -80.29
C VAL A 668 6.37 -15.07 -80.57
N ILE A 669 5.61 -14.59 -81.55
CA ILE A 669 5.46 -13.16 -81.83
C ILE A 669 4.73 -12.45 -80.68
N ASN A 670 3.69 -13.07 -80.09
CA ASN A 670 3.01 -12.52 -78.92
C ASN A 670 3.92 -12.49 -77.68
N GLU A 671 4.67 -13.56 -77.40
CA GLU A 671 5.66 -13.57 -76.29
C GLU A 671 6.77 -12.54 -76.50
N LEU A 672 7.30 -12.39 -77.71
CA LEU A 672 8.31 -11.35 -78.01
C LEU A 672 7.72 -9.95 -77.81
N THR A 673 6.50 -9.70 -78.28
CA THR A 673 5.82 -8.41 -78.13
C THR A 673 5.50 -8.10 -76.66
N GLN A 674 5.14 -9.12 -75.86
CA GLN A 674 4.94 -8.98 -74.41
C GLN A 674 6.27 -8.70 -73.69
N ARG A 675 7.33 -9.46 -73.98
CA ARG A 675 8.68 -9.21 -73.42
C ARG A 675 9.19 -7.82 -73.77
N GLN A 676 8.95 -7.33 -74.98
CA GLN A 676 9.38 -6.01 -75.42
C GLN A 676 8.62 -4.88 -74.70
N LYS A 677 7.30 -5.03 -74.48
CA LYS A 677 6.51 -4.10 -73.64
C LYS A 677 6.94 -4.11 -72.18
N LEU A 678 7.16 -5.29 -71.59
CA LEU A 678 7.66 -5.43 -70.22
C LEU A 678 9.06 -4.82 -70.04
N ALA A 679 9.93 -4.91 -71.04
CA ALA A 679 11.23 -4.24 -71.03
C ALA A 679 11.09 -2.71 -71.07
N GLU A 680 10.22 -2.16 -71.92
CA GLU A 680 9.91 -0.73 -71.94
C GLU A 680 9.29 -0.22 -70.63
N GLU A 681 8.39 -0.98 -70.02
CA GLU A 681 7.76 -0.63 -68.75
C GLU A 681 8.76 -0.69 -67.59
N PHE A 682 9.72 -1.63 -67.63
CA PHE A 682 10.82 -1.70 -66.68
C PHE A 682 11.80 -0.53 -66.83
N GLU A 683 12.17 -0.11 -68.05
CA GLU A 683 13.02 1.07 -68.25
C GLU A 683 12.33 2.35 -67.74
N LYS A 684 11.02 2.49 -67.99
CA LYS A 684 10.20 3.60 -67.47
C LYS A 684 10.08 3.56 -65.93
N ALA A 685 9.98 2.38 -65.33
CA ALA A 685 10.01 2.21 -63.88
C ALA A 685 11.40 2.53 -63.29
N GLN A 686 12.48 2.10 -63.93
CA GLN A 686 13.86 2.31 -63.49
C GLN A 686 14.26 3.80 -63.56
N THR A 687 13.92 4.49 -64.65
CA THR A 687 14.14 5.94 -64.80
C THR A 687 13.31 6.75 -63.80
N SER A 688 12.06 6.34 -63.54
CA SER A 688 11.22 6.92 -62.46
C SER A 688 11.86 6.73 -61.07
N ALA A 689 12.40 5.54 -60.78
CA ALA A 689 13.09 5.25 -59.52
C ALA A 689 14.38 6.09 -59.34
N PHE A 690 15.17 6.28 -60.39
CA PHE A 690 16.34 7.18 -60.36
C PHE A 690 15.93 8.65 -60.11
N SER A 691 14.83 9.11 -60.71
CA SER A 691 14.28 10.45 -60.45
C SER A 691 13.85 10.62 -58.98
N LEU A 692 13.21 9.60 -58.40
CA LEU A 692 12.82 9.58 -56.98
C LEU A 692 14.03 9.57 -56.05
N GLN A 693 15.11 8.84 -56.39
CA GLN A 693 16.36 8.90 -55.64
C GLN A 693 16.97 10.31 -55.66
N GLU A 694 16.97 10.97 -56.83
CA GLU A 694 17.48 12.34 -56.96
C GLU A 694 16.63 13.37 -56.19
N GLU A 695 15.29 13.21 -56.14
CA GLU A 695 14.42 14.05 -55.30
C GLU A 695 14.63 13.78 -53.80
N LEU A 696 14.79 12.52 -53.38
CA LEU A 696 15.05 12.16 -51.98
C LEU A 696 16.41 12.67 -51.49
N ASP A 697 17.45 12.63 -52.32
CA ASP A 697 18.77 13.16 -51.96
C ASP A 697 18.78 14.70 -51.95
N LYS A 698 18.01 15.38 -52.82
CA LYS A 698 17.77 16.84 -52.72
C LYS A 698 17.05 17.22 -51.43
N LEU A 699 16.03 16.46 -51.03
CA LEU A 699 15.32 16.68 -49.77
C LEU A 699 16.20 16.40 -48.54
N ARG A 700 17.05 15.36 -48.61
CA ARG A 700 18.05 15.07 -47.58
C ARG A 700 19.06 16.22 -47.44
N ALA A 701 19.50 16.82 -48.54
CA ALA A 701 20.37 17.99 -48.53
C ALA A 701 19.68 19.29 -48.06
N ALA A 702 18.35 19.39 -48.16
CA ALA A 702 17.57 20.52 -47.64
C ALA A 702 17.21 20.39 -46.15
N GLY A 703 17.26 19.17 -45.59
CA GLY A 703 16.84 18.86 -44.22
C GLY A 703 17.62 19.57 -43.10
N ASP A 704 18.84 20.02 -43.37
CA ASP A 704 19.70 20.69 -42.37
C ASP A 704 19.32 22.16 -42.10
N SER A 705 18.29 22.74 -42.75
CA SER A 705 18.03 24.19 -42.63
C SER A 705 16.56 24.68 -42.64
N ILE A 706 15.54 23.84 -42.84
CA ILE A 706 14.13 24.31 -42.90
C ILE A 706 13.18 23.43 -42.09
N THR A 707 12.38 24.07 -41.21
CA THR A 707 11.22 23.46 -40.55
C THR A 707 10.03 23.40 -41.51
N PHE A 708 9.58 22.20 -41.86
CA PHE A 708 8.36 21.98 -42.64
C PHE A 708 7.14 21.77 -41.73
N ASP A 709 5.99 22.33 -42.11
CA ASP A 709 4.71 22.05 -41.47
C ASP A 709 4.17 20.65 -41.83
N GLY A 710 3.33 20.11 -40.95
CA GLY A 710 2.96 18.69 -40.98
C GLY A 710 2.23 18.22 -42.25
N ASP A 711 1.41 19.08 -42.87
CA ASP A 711 0.59 18.71 -44.03
C ASP A 711 1.44 18.47 -45.29
N ASP A 712 2.53 19.21 -45.49
CA ASP A 712 3.45 19.00 -46.61
C ASP A 712 4.17 17.65 -46.50
N ILE A 713 4.59 17.27 -45.28
CA ILE A 713 5.19 15.96 -45.00
C ILE A 713 4.19 14.83 -45.25
N VAL A 714 2.89 15.05 -44.97
CA VAL A 714 1.81 14.09 -45.26
C VAL A 714 1.56 13.99 -46.77
N GLN A 715 1.46 15.10 -47.51
CA GLN A 715 1.32 15.05 -48.98
C GLN A 715 2.52 14.36 -49.64
N LEU A 716 3.75 14.68 -49.21
CA LEU A 716 4.96 14.06 -49.75
C LEU A 716 4.98 12.54 -49.52
N LYS A 717 4.58 12.09 -48.31
CA LYS A 717 4.42 10.65 -48.02
C LYS A 717 3.36 9.98 -48.91
N VAL A 718 2.22 10.64 -49.14
CA VAL A 718 1.16 10.09 -50.02
C VAL A 718 1.64 9.96 -51.46
N VAL A 719 2.34 10.98 -52.00
CA VAL A 719 2.89 10.95 -53.36
C VAL A 719 3.97 9.87 -53.52
N LEU A 720 4.88 9.74 -52.54
CA LEU A 720 5.87 8.67 -52.50
C LEU A 720 5.22 7.29 -52.44
N MET A 721 4.25 7.08 -51.53
CA MET A 721 3.60 5.78 -51.35
C MET A 721 2.83 5.35 -52.60
N HIS A 722 2.09 6.26 -53.24
CA HIS A 722 1.34 5.97 -54.48
C HIS A 722 2.27 5.60 -55.65
N ARG A 723 3.44 6.25 -55.75
CA ARG A 723 4.46 5.93 -56.77
C ARG A 723 5.21 4.63 -56.50
N VAL A 724 5.53 4.33 -55.23
CA VAL A 724 6.15 3.04 -54.83
C VAL A 724 5.20 1.87 -55.08
N VAL A 725 3.91 2.00 -54.76
CA VAL A 725 2.88 0.99 -55.11
C VAL A 725 2.81 0.78 -56.62
N SER A 726 2.90 1.86 -57.41
CA SER A 726 2.95 1.76 -58.88
C SER A 726 4.19 1.01 -59.38
N THR A 727 5.35 1.17 -58.74
CA THR A 727 6.59 0.45 -59.12
C THR A 727 6.52 -1.03 -58.76
N LEU A 728 5.97 -1.36 -57.58
CA LEU A 728 5.71 -2.73 -57.14
C LEU A 728 4.70 -3.46 -58.04
N HIS A 729 3.71 -2.76 -58.59
CA HIS A 729 2.72 -3.35 -59.49
C HIS A 729 3.36 -3.79 -60.82
N VAL A 730 4.26 -2.98 -61.41
CA VAL A 730 5.05 -3.37 -62.60
C VAL A 730 5.94 -4.57 -62.30
N TYR A 731 6.59 -4.59 -61.13
CA TYR A 731 7.42 -5.72 -60.70
C TYR A 731 6.62 -7.02 -60.55
N SER A 732 5.39 -6.94 -60.04
CA SER A 732 4.47 -8.08 -59.89
C SER A 732 4.04 -8.65 -61.25
N SER A 733 3.64 -7.78 -62.19
CA SER A 733 3.27 -8.17 -63.55
C SER A 733 4.41 -8.85 -64.32
N MET A 734 5.66 -8.44 -64.10
CA MET A 734 6.84 -9.03 -64.74
C MET A 734 7.14 -10.47 -64.29
N TYR A 735 6.71 -10.87 -63.09
CA TYR A 735 6.92 -12.23 -62.56
C TYR A 735 5.73 -13.19 -62.78
N PHE A 736 4.56 -12.70 -63.19
CA PHE A 736 3.35 -13.52 -63.37
C PHE A 736 2.79 -13.46 -64.80
N THR A 737 3.37 -14.24 -65.72
CA THR A 737 2.69 -14.61 -66.98
C THR A 737 3.10 -16.02 -67.43
N ILE A 738 2.19 -16.99 -67.31
CA ILE A 738 2.28 -18.33 -67.93
C ILE A 738 0.96 -18.59 -68.66
N PRO A 739 0.96 -18.93 -69.97
CA PRO A 739 -0.28 -19.11 -70.73
C PRO A 739 -0.91 -20.49 -70.49
N ALA A 740 -2.09 -20.52 -69.85
CA ALA A 740 -2.88 -21.74 -69.70
C ALA A 740 -3.63 -22.09 -71.00
N LYS A 741 -3.40 -23.30 -71.54
CA LYS A 741 -4.20 -23.86 -72.65
C LYS A 741 -5.55 -24.45 -72.16
N LYS A 742 -6.37 -24.85 -73.13
CA LYS A 742 -7.83 -24.91 -73.09
C LYS A 742 -8.41 -26.26 -72.62
N GLU A 743 -9.71 -26.19 -72.26
CA GLU A 743 -10.75 -27.24 -72.36
C GLU A 743 -10.74 -28.46 -71.40
N LEU A 744 -11.80 -28.53 -70.57
CA LEU A 744 -12.73 -29.66 -70.40
C LEU A 744 -14.00 -29.14 -69.68
N PRO A 745 -15.19 -29.78 -69.82
CA PRO A 745 -16.48 -29.18 -69.41
C PRO A 745 -16.90 -29.50 -67.97
N VAL A 746 -17.65 -28.57 -67.34
CA VAL A 746 -18.23 -28.73 -66.00
C VAL A 746 -19.72 -29.11 -66.11
N PRO A 747 -20.20 -30.19 -65.47
CA PRO A 747 -21.62 -30.51 -65.38
C PRO A 747 -22.33 -29.66 -64.31
N PRO A 748 -23.61 -29.27 -64.49
CA PRO A 748 -24.33 -28.45 -63.53
C PRO A 748 -24.76 -29.27 -62.30
N ILE A 749 -24.38 -28.83 -61.10
CA ILE A 749 -24.98 -29.23 -59.82
C ILE A 749 -25.75 -28.02 -59.27
N VAL A 750 -26.89 -28.29 -58.64
CA VAL A 750 -28.00 -27.34 -58.45
C VAL A 750 -28.60 -27.52 -57.04
N TYR A 751 -28.97 -26.39 -56.42
CA TYR A 751 -29.61 -26.25 -55.09
C TYR A 751 -28.74 -26.66 -53.87
N ALA A 752 -28.91 -26.07 -52.67
CA ALA A 752 -29.80 -24.97 -52.27
C ALA A 752 -29.22 -24.14 -51.09
N GLU A 753 -29.82 -22.96 -50.92
CA GLU A 753 -30.06 -22.19 -49.69
C GLU A 753 -29.56 -22.78 -48.35
N TYR A 754 -28.86 -21.94 -47.57
CA TYR A 754 -29.24 -21.74 -46.16
C TYR A 754 -28.98 -20.28 -45.76
N ILE A 755 -29.99 -19.62 -45.21
CA ILE A 755 -29.88 -18.29 -44.58
C ILE A 755 -30.00 -18.51 -43.07
N THR A 756 -28.99 -18.11 -42.31
CA THR A 756 -29.13 -17.68 -40.90
C THR A 756 -27.98 -16.76 -40.53
#